data_AF-A0A9N9XG05-F1
#
_entry.id   AF-A0A9N9XG05-F1
#
_cell.length_a   1.000
_cell.length_b   1.000
_cell.length_c   1.000
_cell.angle_alpha   90.00
_cell.angle_beta   90.00
_cell.angle_gamma   90.00
#
_symmetry.space_group_name_H-M   'P 1'
#
loop_
_entity.id
_entity.type
_entity.pdbx_description
1 polymer ?
#
loop_
_entity_poly.entity_id
_entity_poly.type
_entity_poly.pdbx_seq_one_letter_code
_entity_poly.pdbx_strand_id
1 'polypeptide(L)'
;MKLLVLLCCFVAFTQSALNINSYDSLCDISMRNLPNKDYNVTKDGIGVAFNLRGFVTHDKPVVAYIYYPKNESKIFFDHEFVERKSESNQIILWNNSTGSTFKNHPHCELLVEMDCAYPEVPELRKNGDCKYKIMMKVPSKHSTSTCGVIIHNRLLDLTPLKKKYTVHSVANNVNTTFSISLCSENEDCQDQASTCDVTNETNHILISKRDSELIRYNDITGDIELTGKAKIGKAEKKLQIIFKCNWFKNDSEPHYKVPQIQGKNYKFEMESWHACVKLPPTCEFTDKFYKYNLTGLYNPQKDYEIVTNTSKIYLNVCGPLLLPQSNSCSRTYSQVCWSSNGDWKSKGRLYTEPVVHKDDNHDDVIIMKFISGDECKINESVSIHMTTIYFKCSKTEEKPTFIKDSNCELQLSWKTPKACPVNNIENCSADTPVNNQHFECTYSNKYDTYNLSKLYRQNGYIIRNITENEEYLLNVCGPVLSHDAPCKQNSMVAIRNLREYYNLKKKIHFYGQMRSIYVKNETLVMETAGGDFCEDLKTDFKSTIFFECDKEVEESEIRLRSKTNCSLEFIWKSKYACPNSTYSCTFKDPINSGFIYDFTKTEKSSLTVNVAGTTYLFDICGDNKSCKENSCIYVPVKKSLVTYQNKTHLEFLLNQPCAPVNGFNRTLFELECDNIQNNDHFSVKKIAACTLIVSLKTNRACNSQNHVVPVESVEHDTGSQEKHESVEHDTRTQEKHDKIIPIEQIPDELDKYDTVEESSNPVIQYTKHCTITNPYTDYTFNISRLNLNVSSSVCPDKSFNEESQVVTLIYDTSNICFNKDKRDYSQTIVELKCNNNVRKNSTENGRCFKKFIYVLPEACKLLETGKVLQSKVASSINVGAIIGYVFLGIVALAIPVLLVAFWIHKKRSNNRCYESLFKMGYHKDVDE
;
A
#
# COMPACT_ATOMS: atom_id res chain seq x y z
N MET A 1 -50.62 51.91 54.47
CA MET A 1 -50.23 52.39 53.12
C MET A 1 -48.86 53.07 53.08
N LYS A 2 -48.55 54.06 53.94
CA LYS A 2 -47.18 54.65 53.99
C LYS A 2 -46.08 53.70 54.48
N LEU A 3 -46.41 52.67 55.27
CA LEU A 3 -45.45 51.64 55.73
C LEU A 3 -45.10 50.60 54.64
N LEU A 4 -46.00 50.35 53.68
CA LEU A 4 -45.74 49.44 52.55
C LEU A 4 -44.81 50.06 51.50
N VAL A 5 -44.87 51.39 51.33
CA VAL A 5 -43.99 52.12 50.40
C VAL A 5 -42.55 52.18 50.95
N LEU A 6 -42.37 52.28 52.26
CA LEU A 6 -41.04 52.26 52.90
C LEU A 6 -40.38 50.87 52.85
N LEU A 7 -41.15 49.78 52.94
CA LEU A 7 -40.62 48.42 52.77
C LEU A 7 -40.23 48.12 51.31
N CYS A 8 -40.95 48.63 50.32
CA CYS A 8 -40.54 48.49 48.92
C CYS A 8 -39.26 49.28 48.58
N CYS A 9 -39.03 50.44 49.20
CA CYS A 9 -37.78 51.19 49.02
C CYS A 9 -36.59 50.55 49.73
N PHE A 10 -36.79 49.88 50.87
CA PHE A 10 -35.71 49.18 51.57
C PHE A 10 -35.26 47.89 50.87
N VAL A 11 -36.17 47.18 50.19
CA VAL A 11 -35.81 46.01 49.37
C VAL A 11 -35.12 46.42 48.07
N ALA A 12 -35.44 47.60 47.51
CA ALA A 12 -34.74 48.14 46.34
C ALA A 12 -33.31 48.62 46.65
N PHE A 13 -33.05 49.11 47.87
CA PHE A 13 -31.71 49.60 48.24
C PHE A 13 -30.73 48.50 48.70
N THR A 14 -31.20 47.34 49.16
CA THR A 14 -30.31 46.24 49.56
C THR A 14 -29.92 45.30 48.41
N GLN A 15 -30.62 45.36 47.27
CA GLN A 15 -30.22 44.64 46.06
C GLN A 15 -29.19 45.41 45.20
N SER A 16 -28.91 46.66 45.57
CA SER A 16 -27.93 47.52 44.91
C SER A 16 -26.53 47.47 45.56
N ALA A 17 -26.35 46.70 46.65
CA ALA A 17 -25.12 46.66 47.44
C ALA A 17 -24.42 45.28 47.49
N LEU A 18 -24.76 44.36 46.57
CA LEU A 18 -24.07 43.07 46.39
C LEU A 18 -23.61 42.82 44.94
N ASN A 19 -23.28 43.88 44.22
CA ASN A 19 -22.50 43.80 42.98
C ASN A 19 -21.32 44.77 43.08
N ILE A 20 -20.35 44.45 43.94
CA ILE A 20 -19.01 45.01 43.87
C ILE A 20 -18.23 44.16 42.86
N ASN A 21 -17.67 44.85 41.86
CA ASN A 21 -16.93 44.38 40.68
C ASN A 21 -17.77 44.04 39.43
N SER A 22 -18.64 44.95 38.99
CA SER A 22 -18.86 45.12 37.55
C SER A 22 -17.67 45.91 36.97
N TYR A 23 -16.54 45.25 36.79
CA TYR A 23 -15.67 45.66 35.69
C TYR A 23 -16.43 45.31 34.43
N ASP A 24 -16.77 46.29 33.59
CA ASP A 24 -17.26 46.04 32.24
C ASP A 24 -16.31 45.04 31.57
N SER A 25 -16.74 43.79 31.46
CA SER A 25 -16.00 42.75 30.75
C SER A 25 -16.16 43.03 29.26
N LEU A 26 -15.45 44.03 28.77
CA LEU A 26 -15.34 44.31 27.35
C LEU A 26 -14.59 43.14 26.71
N CYS A 27 -15.22 42.45 25.77
CA CYS A 27 -14.55 41.47 24.93
C CYS A 27 -13.57 42.21 23.98
N ASP A 28 -12.39 41.64 23.69
CA ASP A 28 -11.51 42.21 22.67
C ASP A 28 -11.99 41.80 21.27
N ILE A 29 -12.98 42.52 20.76
CA ILE A 29 -13.61 42.26 19.45
C ILE A 29 -12.88 42.95 18.28
N SER A 30 -11.65 43.44 18.51
CA SER A 30 -10.82 43.95 17.43
C SER A 30 -10.62 42.87 16.36
N MET A 31 -11.02 43.15 15.11
CA MET A 31 -10.86 42.26 13.96
C MET A 31 -9.42 41.72 13.78
N ARG A 32 -8.40 42.36 14.38
CA ARG A 32 -7.02 41.87 14.37
C ARG A 32 -6.78 40.65 15.28
N ASN A 33 -7.58 40.50 16.33
CA ASN A 33 -7.44 39.47 17.37
C ASN A 33 -8.47 38.33 17.24
N LEU A 34 -9.45 38.46 16.35
CA LEU A 34 -10.40 37.39 16.03
C LEU A 34 -9.73 36.29 15.17
N PRO A 35 -10.05 35.00 15.42
CA PRO A 35 -9.50 33.88 14.67
C PRO A 35 -9.96 33.92 13.20
N ASN A 36 -9.01 33.76 12.27
CA ASN A 36 -9.30 33.50 10.86
C ASN A 36 -9.58 32.01 10.68
N LYS A 37 -10.83 31.62 10.93
CA LYS A 37 -11.25 30.22 10.99
C LYS A 37 -12.68 30.07 10.47
N ASP A 38 -12.90 28.98 9.72
CA ASP A 38 -14.23 28.55 9.30
C ASP A 38 -14.94 27.86 10.46
N TYR A 39 -16.10 28.40 10.82
CA TYR A 39 -17.03 27.85 11.79
C TYR A 39 -18.21 27.22 11.05
N ASN A 40 -18.73 26.11 11.56
CA ASN A 40 -19.96 25.49 11.07
C ASN A 40 -20.83 25.09 12.26
N VAL A 41 -22.04 25.63 12.33
CA VAL A 41 -22.98 25.44 13.44
C VAL A 41 -24.31 24.96 12.89
N THR A 42 -24.82 23.86 13.42
CA THR A 42 -26.10 23.28 13.00
C THR A 42 -27.08 23.19 14.18
N LYS A 43 -28.33 23.62 13.97
CA LYS A 43 -29.42 23.41 14.92
C LYS A 43 -30.75 23.31 14.18
N ASP A 44 -31.61 22.39 14.61
CA ASP A 44 -32.98 22.24 14.11
C ASP A 44 -33.09 22.12 12.56
N GLY A 45 -32.14 21.43 11.93
CA GLY A 45 -32.12 21.22 10.48
C GLY A 45 -31.68 22.44 9.65
N ILE A 46 -31.05 23.43 10.29
CA ILE A 46 -30.43 24.60 9.66
C ILE A 46 -28.94 24.59 10.01
N GLY A 47 -28.08 24.81 9.03
CA GLY A 47 -26.64 24.98 9.22
C GLY A 47 -26.19 26.39 8.85
N VAL A 48 -25.22 26.93 9.58
CA VAL A 48 -24.57 28.20 9.28
C VAL A 48 -23.07 27.98 9.25
N ALA A 49 -22.45 28.28 8.12
CA ALA A 49 -21.00 28.31 7.96
C ALA A 49 -20.54 29.77 7.87
N PHE A 50 -19.49 30.16 8.61
CA PHE A 50 -19.01 31.55 8.63
C PHE A 50 -17.53 31.64 9.02
N ASN A 51 -16.85 32.71 8.59
CA ASN A 51 -15.49 33.01 9.00
C ASN A 51 -15.41 34.48 9.43
N LEU A 52 -14.93 34.73 10.65
CA LEU A 52 -14.93 36.06 11.27
C LEU A 52 -13.91 37.04 10.64
N ARG A 53 -12.87 36.53 9.98
CA ARG A 53 -11.75 37.35 9.47
C ARG A 53 -11.39 37.08 8.01
N GLY A 54 -11.93 36.01 7.42
CA GLY A 54 -11.65 35.58 6.06
C GLY A 54 -12.89 35.10 5.32
N PHE A 55 -12.67 34.31 4.28
CA PHE A 55 -13.74 33.69 3.49
C PHE A 55 -13.90 32.23 3.90
N VAL A 56 -15.14 31.74 3.89
CA VAL A 56 -15.42 30.32 4.05
C VAL A 56 -14.92 29.58 2.81
N THR A 57 -14.19 28.49 3.01
CA THR A 57 -13.60 27.69 1.94
C THR A 57 -14.67 26.98 1.08
N HIS A 58 -15.04 27.57 -0.06
CA HIS A 58 -15.83 26.95 -1.15
C HIS A 58 -15.72 27.77 -2.45
N ASP A 59 -16.33 27.31 -3.55
CA ASP A 59 -16.18 27.79 -4.95
C ASP A 59 -16.47 29.30 -5.21
N LYS A 60 -16.83 30.08 -4.18
CA LYS A 60 -16.96 31.54 -4.22
C LYS A 60 -16.49 32.16 -2.90
N PRO A 61 -15.79 33.31 -2.91
CA PRO A 61 -15.38 34.00 -1.68
C PRO A 61 -16.60 34.61 -0.99
N VAL A 62 -17.11 33.95 0.05
CA VAL A 62 -18.21 34.42 0.90
C VAL A 62 -17.78 34.36 2.36
N VAL A 63 -18.19 35.35 3.15
CA VAL A 63 -17.80 35.47 4.58
C VAL A 63 -18.69 34.59 5.45
N ALA A 64 -19.93 34.33 5.02
CA ALA A 64 -20.81 33.32 5.63
C ALA A 64 -21.83 32.76 4.63
N TYR A 65 -22.41 31.60 4.92
CA TYR A 65 -23.63 31.12 4.29
C TYR A 65 -24.48 30.26 5.23
N ILE A 66 -25.79 30.35 5.07
CA ILE A 66 -26.78 29.48 5.73
C ILE A 66 -27.17 28.39 4.75
N TYR A 67 -27.24 27.13 5.19
CA TYR A 67 -27.63 26.00 4.36
C TYR A 67 -28.72 25.15 5.05
N TYR A 68 -29.58 24.57 4.22
CA TYR A 68 -30.63 23.63 4.65
C TYR A 68 -30.28 22.23 4.16
N PRO A 69 -29.79 21.32 5.02
CA PRO A 69 -29.26 20.01 4.61
C PRO A 69 -30.26 19.14 3.84
N LYS A 70 -31.57 19.34 4.02
CA LYS A 70 -32.61 18.55 3.37
C LYS A 70 -32.90 18.95 1.93
N ASN A 71 -32.68 20.21 1.56
CA ASN A 71 -33.18 20.78 0.28
C ASN A 71 -32.08 21.51 -0.52
N GLU A 72 -30.79 21.33 -0.16
CA GLU A 72 -29.60 21.94 -0.78
C GLU A 72 -29.62 23.47 -0.98
N SER A 73 -30.57 24.16 -0.37
CA SER A 73 -30.76 25.60 -0.49
C SER A 73 -29.71 26.34 0.33
N LYS A 74 -29.04 27.35 -0.24
CA LYS A 74 -28.01 28.16 0.42
C LYS A 74 -28.34 29.67 0.35
N ILE A 75 -28.12 30.39 1.45
CA ILE A 75 -28.21 31.85 1.55
C ILE A 75 -26.80 32.36 1.83
N PHE A 76 -26.25 33.19 0.95
CA PHE A 76 -24.87 33.67 1.05
C PHE A 76 -24.78 35.07 1.64
N PHE A 77 -23.68 35.36 2.34
CA PHE A 77 -23.30 36.67 2.85
C PHE A 77 -21.91 37.02 2.32
N ASP A 78 -21.82 38.12 1.57
CA ASP A 78 -20.67 38.50 0.75
C ASP A 78 -19.90 39.73 1.29
N HIS A 79 -20.34 40.32 2.40
CA HIS A 79 -19.71 41.48 3.03
C HIS A 79 -18.93 41.08 4.30
N GLU A 80 -17.98 41.90 4.74
CA GLU A 80 -17.24 41.71 6.00
C GLU A 80 -18.13 41.96 7.23
N PHE A 81 -17.81 41.33 8.36
CA PHE A 81 -18.48 41.59 9.63
C PHE A 81 -18.29 43.06 10.07
N VAL A 82 -19.39 43.72 10.44
CA VAL A 82 -19.36 45.10 10.95
C VAL A 82 -19.72 45.10 12.43
N GLU A 83 -18.91 45.78 13.24
CA GLU A 83 -19.18 46.01 14.66
C GLU A 83 -20.44 46.88 14.85
N ARG A 84 -21.34 46.43 15.73
CA ARG A 84 -22.54 47.20 16.05
C ARG A 84 -22.18 48.34 17.00
N LYS A 85 -22.18 49.58 16.49
CA LYS A 85 -21.79 50.80 17.23
C LYS A 85 -22.51 51.06 18.56
N SER A 86 -23.64 50.37 18.84
CA SER A 86 -24.41 50.52 20.07
C SER A 86 -24.09 49.49 21.16
N GLU A 87 -23.38 48.40 20.85
CA GLU A 87 -23.12 47.29 21.80
C GLU A 87 -21.73 46.68 21.55
N SER A 88 -20.81 46.81 22.50
CA SER A 88 -19.37 46.49 22.39
C SER A 88 -19.02 45.00 22.25
N ASN A 89 -20.01 44.14 22.05
CA ASN A 89 -19.88 42.68 22.02
C ASN A 89 -20.67 42.04 20.84
N GLN A 90 -21.18 42.83 19.89
CA GLN A 90 -21.95 42.32 18.75
C GLN A 90 -21.32 42.69 17.40
N ILE A 91 -21.25 41.71 16.50
CA ILE A 91 -20.91 41.92 15.08
C ILE A 91 -22.07 41.42 14.21
N ILE A 92 -22.36 42.14 13.12
CA ILE A 92 -23.54 41.91 12.28
C ILE A 92 -23.13 41.74 10.81
N LEU A 93 -23.80 40.79 10.15
CA LEU A 93 -23.81 40.60 8.70
C LEU A 93 -25.23 40.78 8.14
N TRP A 94 -25.31 41.53 7.05
CA TRP A 94 -26.53 41.71 6.28
C TRP A 94 -26.37 41.02 4.93
N ASN A 95 -27.37 40.24 4.54
CA ASN A 95 -27.43 39.67 3.20
C ASN A 95 -28.00 40.71 2.21
N ASN A 96 -27.36 40.87 1.04
CA ASN A 96 -27.88 41.67 -0.07
C ASN A 96 -28.15 40.85 -1.36
N SER A 97 -28.24 39.52 -1.22
CA SER A 97 -28.45 38.57 -2.33
C SER A 97 -29.79 38.79 -3.03
N THR A 98 -29.72 39.25 -4.27
CA THR A 98 -30.83 39.31 -5.25
C THR A 98 -30.99 37.98 -6.02
N GLY A 99 -30.45 36.87 -5.50
CA GLY A 99 -30.48 35.54 -6.13
C GLY A 99 -31.87 34.89 -6.16
N SER A 100 -32.30 34.50 -7.36
CA SER A 100 -33.66 34.15 -7.82
C SER A 100 -34.51 33.08 -7.08
N THR A 101 -34.07 32.48 -5.96
CA THR A 101 -34.83 31.42 -5.26
C THR A 101 -35.65 31.90 -4.05
N PHE A 102 -35.45 33.13 -3.57
CA PHE A 102 -36.23 33.69 -2.45
C PHE A 102 -36.73 35.11 -2.77
N LYS A 103 -37.74 35.22 -3.63
CA LYS A 103 -38.39 36.51 -3.94
C LYS A 103 -39.18 37.14 -2.77
N ASN A 104 -39.27 36.47 -1.61
CA ASN A 104 -40.11 36.92 -0.48
C ASN A 104 -39.34 37.32 0.80
N HIS A 105 -38.00 37.30 0.83
CA HIS A 105 -37.22 37.72 2.02
C HIS A 105 -36.01 38.58 1.63
N PRO A 106 -36.18 39.90 1.43
CA PRO A 106 -35.10 40.75 0.96
C PRO A 106 -34.04 41.09 2.02
N HIS A 107 -34.19 40.71 3.30
CA HIS A 107 -33.23 41.11 4.35
C HIS A 107 -33.02 39.99 5.39
N CYS A 108 -32.05 39.11 5.11
CA CYS A 108 -31.58 38.12 6.07
C CYS A 108 -30.45 38.71 6.92
N GLU A 109 -30.56 38.61 8.24
CA GLU A 109 -29.60 39.14 9.21
C GLU A 109 -28.92 37.97 9.94
N LEU A 110 -27.58 38.00 9.97
CA LEU A 110 -26.77 37.11 10.79
C LEU A 110 -26.06 37.94 11.87
N LEU A 111 -26.53 37.81 13.10
CA LEU A 111 -25.96 38.45 14.29
C LEU A 111 -25.05 37.47 15.00
N VAL A 112 -23.79 37.84 15.23
CA VAL A 112 -22.89 37.10 16.11
C VAL A 112 -22.72 37.92 17.39
N GLU A 113 -23.22 37.38 18.50
CA GLU A 113 -23.11 37.98 19.82
C GLU A 113 -22.03 37.27 20.63
N MET A 114 -21.09 38.05 21.13
CA MET A 114 -19.96 37.58 21.92
C MET A 114 -20.28 37.69 23.40
N ASP A 115 -20.30 36.57 24.10
CA ASP A 115 -20.42 36.51 25.55
C ASP A 115 -19.04 36.26 26.15
N CYS A 116 -18.64 37.10 27.11
CA CYS A 116 -17.30 37.06 27.70
C CYS A 116 -17.21 36.00 28.81
N ALA A 117 -17.44 34.73 28.44
CA ALA A 117 -17.41 33.54 29.30
C ALA A 117 -16.57 32.41 28.66
N TYR A 118 -16.20 31.38 29.44
CA TYR A 118 -15.40 30.23 28.96
C TYR A 118 -16.02 29.57 27.71
N PRO A 119 -15.22 29.12 26.72
CA PRO A 119 -15.75 28.67 25.44
C PRO A 119 -16.60 27.39 25.57
N GLU A 120 -17.86 27.49 25.18
CA GLU A 120 -18.66 26.38 24.67
C GLU A 120 -18.79 26.51 23.14
N VAL A 121 -19.21 25.45 22.48
CA VAL A 121 -19.50 25.42 21.03
C VAL A 121 -20.43 26.58 20.66
N PRO A 122 -20.18 27.32 19.56
CA PRO A 122 -21.07 28.40 19.15
C PRO A 122 -22.50 27.90 18.99
N GLU A 123 -23.45 28.53 19.67
CA GLU A 123 -24.85 28.12 19.66
C GLU A 123 -25.64 28.93 18.64
N LEU A 124 -26.33 28.25 17.72
CA LEU A 124 -27.29 28.88 16.84
C LEU A 124 -28.63 29.08 17.57
N ARG A 125 -29.17 30.29 17.51
CA ARG A 125 -30.52 30.65 17.95
C ARG A 125 -31.26 31.31 16.79
N LYS A 126 -32.40 30.74 16.41
CA LYS A 126 -33.29 31.36 15.42
C LYS A 126 -34.14 32.41 16.14
N ASN A 127 -34.09 33.66 15.68
CA ASN A 127 -34.77 34.78 16.32
C ASN A 127 -35.77 35.46 15.37
N GLY A 128 -36.63 34.66 14.73
CA GLY A 128 -37.64 35.10 13.77
C GLY A 128 -37.38 34.64 12.33
N ASP A 129 -38.11 35.23 11.37
CA ASP A 129 -37.95 34.98 9.94
C ASP A 129 -36.69 35.68 9.41
N CYS A 130 -35.80 34.92 8.77
CA CYS A 130 -34.53 35.42 8.22
C CYS A 130 -33.58 36.10 9.23
N LYS A 131 -33.73 35.86 10.55
CA LYS A 131 -32.83 36.40 11.59
C LYS A 131 -32.17 35.29 12.39
N TYR A 132 -30.85 35.20 12.27
CA TYR A 132 -30.04 34.16 12.89
C TYR A 132 -29.09 34.80 13.88
N LYS A 133 -29.10 34.30 15.11
CA LYS A 133 -28.21 34.76 16.18
C LYS A 133 -27.26 33.63 16.53
N ILE A 134 -25.96 33.88 16.47
CA ILE A 134 -24.92 32.97 16.94
C ILE A 134 -24.39 33.52 18.25
N MET A 135 -24.51 32.75 19.32
CA MET A 135 -23.84 33.06 20.58
C MET A 135 -22.43 32.47 20.54
N MET A 136 -21.41 33.31 20.66
CA MET A 136 -20.01 32.89 20.75
C MET A 136 -19.47 33.25 22.12
N LYS A 137 -18.87 32.29 22.82
CA LYS A 137 -18.17 32.55 24.08
C LYS A 137 -16.69 32.85 23.80
N VAL A 138 -16.19 34.01 24.22
CA VAL A 138 -14.81 34.48 23.97
C VAL A 138 -14.09 34.94 25.24
N PRO A 139 -12.75 34.83 25.32
CA PRO A 139 -11.98 35.26 26.49
C PRO A 139 -12.09 36.78 26.74
N SER A 140 -12.17 37.21 28.01
CA SER A 140 -12.26 38.62 28.37
C SER A 140 -10.91 39.36 28.18
N LYS A 141 -10.97 40.68 27.94
CA LYS A 141 -9.81 41.56 27.72
C LYS A 141 -8.88 41.73 28.93
N HIS A 142 -9.36 41.36 30.13
CA HIS A 142 -8.58 41.31 31.39
C HIS A 142 -8.08 39.92 31.75
N SER A 143 -8.33 38.89 30.92
CA SER A 143 -7.74 37.57 31.08
C SER A 143 -6.30 37.59 30.56
N THR A 144 -5.36 37.96 31.42
CA THR A 144 -3.94 37.71 31.24
C THR A 144 -3.68 36.20 31.12
N SER A 145 -3.74 35.68 29.89
CA SER A 145 -3.31 34.34 29.46
C SER A 145 -3.93 33.16 30.22
N THR A 146 -4.96 32.57 29.64
CA THR A 146 -5.45 31.24 30.05
C THR A 146 -4.29 30.22 30.02
N CYS A 147 -4.16 29.40 31.05
CA CYS A 147 -3.19 28.30 31.11
C CYS A 147 -3.61 27.13 30.20
N GLY A 148 -3.75 27.42 28.92
CA GLY A 148 -4.23 26.46 27.94
C GLY A 148 -4.30 27.06 26.56
N VAL A 149 -4.35 26.18 25.56
CA VAL A 149 -4.31 26.54 24.14
C VAL A 149 -5.41 25.79 23.41
N ILE A 150 -6.12 26.48 22.50
CA ILE A 150 -7.16 25.84 21.69
C ILE A 150 -6.52 25.24 20.45
N ILE A 151 -6.67 23.93 20.28
CA ILE A 151 -6.12 23.16 19.17
C ILE A 151 -7.27 22.41 18.52
N HIS A 152 -7.54 22.67 17.24
CA HIS A 152 -8.62 22.03 16.49
C HIS A 152 -10.00 22.07 17.21
N ASN A 153 -10.38 23.22 17.79
CA ASN A 153 -11.61 23.41 18.60
C ASN A 153 -11.66 22.67 19.95
N ARG A 154 -10.52 22.19 20.46
CA ARG A 154 -10.42 21.63 21.81
C ARG A 154 -9.46 22.44 22.66
N LEU A 155 -9.85 22.77 23.88
CA LEU A 155 -8.97 23.41 24.84
C LEU A 155 -8.00 22.36 25.40
N LEU A 156 -6.72 22.57 25.17
CA LEU A 156 -5.66 21.88 25.87
C LEU A 156 -5.34 22.62 27.17
N ASP A 157 -5.78 22.08 28.30
CA ASP A 157 -5.52 22.63 29.63
C ASP A 157 -4.12 22.24 30.12
N LEU A 158 -3.26 23.23 30.33
CA LEU A 158 -1.91 23.07 30.88
C LEU A 158 -1.85 23.36 32.38
N THR A 159 -2.98 23.63 33.03
CA THR A 159 -3.07 23.85 34.48
C THR A 159 -2.44 22.71 35.31
N PRO A 160 -2.49 21.43 34.90
CA PRO A 160 -1.77 20.38 35.62
C PRO A 160 -0.24 20.60 35.70
N LEU A 161 0.34 21.36 34.78
CA LEU A 161 1.76 21.75 34.80
C LEU A 161 2.03 22.94 35.72
N LYS A 162 1.00 23.51 36.37
CA LYS A 162 1.13 24.65 37.30
C LYS A 162 1.85 24.21 38.58
N LYS A 163 3.17 24.16 38.50
CA LYS A 163 4.08 23.99 39.61
C LYS A 163 5.31 24.87 39.43
N LYS A 164 6.06 25.02 40.51
CA LYS A 164 7.36 25.66 40.51
C LYS A 164 8.42 24.65 40.07
N TYR A 165 9.29 25.07 39.18
CA TYR A 165 10.42 24.30 38.67
C TYR A 165 11.71 25.06 38.95
N THR A 166 12.69 24.35 39.49
CA THR A 166 14.05 24.86 39.64
C THR A 166 14.92 24.20 38.59
N VAL A 167 15.54 25.00 37.71
CA VAL A 167 16.36 24.50 36.62
C VAL A 167 17.81 24.92 36.85
N HIS A 168 18.68 23.93 37.05
CA HIS A 168 20.11 24.14 37.14
C HIS A 168 20.74 23.95 35.75
N SER A 169 21.52 24.93 35.32
CA SER A 169 22.23 24.90 34.04
C SER A 169 23.70 25.21 34.25
N VAL A 170 24.56 24.41 33.60
CA VAL A 170 25.99 24.69 33.47
C VAL A 170 26.26 24.99 32.00
N ALA A 171 26.48 26.26 31.67
CA ALA A 171 26.77 26.68 30.30
C ALA A 171 27.99 27.59 30.30
N ASN A 172 28.99 27.30 29.45
CA ASN A 172 30.23 28.08 29.34
C ASN A 172 30.92 28.31 30.70
N ASN A 173 30.99 27.28 31.56
CA ASN A 173 31.53 27.35 32.93
C ASN A 173 30.82 28.33 33.88
N VAL A 174 29.60 28.75 33.53
CA VAL A 174 28.72 29.53 34.42
C VAL A 174 27.61 28.61 34.92
N ASN A 175 27.52 28.49 36.25
CA ASN A 175 26.39 27.84 36.91
C ASN A 175 25.27 28.87 37.04
N THR A 176 24.12 28.57 36.45
CA THR A 176 22.93 29.42 36.53
C THR A 176 21.77 28.60 37.06
N THR A 177 21.03 29.17 38.01
CA THR A 177 19.82 28.58 38.57
C THR A 177 18.63 29.44 38.17
N PHE A 178 17.66 28.85 37.48
CA PHE A 178 16.41 29.50 37.10
C PHE A 178 15.26 29.00 37.97
N SER A 179 14.40 29.91 38.41
CA SER A 179 13.13 29.59 39.04
C SER A 179 12.00 29.92 38.06
N ILE A 180 11.20 28.91 37.70
CA ILE A 180 10.14 28.98 36.70
C ILE A 180 8.82 28.53 37.34
N SER A 181 7.81 29.40 37.31
CA SER A 181 6.44 29.02 37.62
C SER A 181 5.61 29.04 36.34
N LEU A 182 5.05 27.89 35.96
CA LEU A 182 4.17 27.81 34.80
C LEU A 182 2.77 28.28 35.17
N CYS A 183 2.21 29.20 34.39
CA CYS A 183 0.84 29.69 34.54
C CYS A 183 0.51 30.33 35.91
N SER A 184 1.52 30.69 36.69
CA SER A 184 1.37 31.42 37.94
C SER A 184 2.52 32.39 38.14
N GLU A 185 2.31 33.33 39.05
CA GLU A 185 3.42 34.11 39.58
C GLU A 185 4.38 33.18 40.34
N ASN A 186 5.65 33.57 40.40
CA ASN A 186 6.71 32.86 41.09
C ASN A 186 7.10 33.65 42.33
N GLU A 187 6.86 33.07 43.51
CA GLU A 187 7.15 33.69 44.81
C GLU A 187 8.64 33.92 45.05
N ASP A 188 9.53 33.17 44.38
CA ASP A 188 10.97 33.42 44.45
C ASP A 188 11.37 34.70 43.71
N CYS A 189 10.52 35.19 42.83
CA CYS A 189 10.82 36.29 41.94
C CYS A 189 10.06 37.56 42.38
N GLN A 190 10.68 38.72 42.17
CA GLN A 190 10.03 40.02 42.42
C GLN A 190 9.18 40.46 41.21
N ASP A 191 8.35 41.49 41.38
CA ASP A 191 7.59 42.16 40.31
C ASP A 191 6.62 41.28 39.48
N GLN A 192 5.87 40.38 40.15
CA GLN A 192 4.89 39.49 39.49
C GLN A 192 5.51 38.64 38.36
N ALA A 193 6.79 38.29 38.51
CA ALA A 193 7.46 37.43 37.55
C ALA A 193 6.84 36.04 37.51
N SER A 194 6.88 35.41 36.34
CA SER A 194 6.73 33.97 36.23
C SER A 194 8.08 33.26 36.22
N THR A 195 9.12 33.91 35.70
CA THR A 195 10.46 33.33 35.56
C THR A 195 11.54 34.36 35.90
N CYS A 196 12.51 33.95 36.71
CA CYS A 196 13.70 34.72 37.02
C CYS A 196 14.94 33.82 37.15
N ASP A 197 16.11 34.42 36.99
CA ASP A 197 17.40 33.83 37.33
C ASP A 197 17.72 34.21 38.78
N VAL A 198 17.87 33.18 39.61
CA VAL A 198 18.04 33.24 41.07
C VAL A 198 19.46 32.83 41.49
N THR A 199 20.41 32.88 40.55
CA THR A 199 21.81 32.51 40.82
C THR A 199 22.44 33.40 41.92
N ASN A 200 22.02 34.67 42.01
CA ASN A 200 22.40 35.58 43.07
C ASN A 200 21.20 35.83 44.00
N GLU A 201 21.27 35.34 45.24
CA GLU A 201 20.20 35.43 46.25
C GLU A 201 19.75 36.86 46.58
N THR A 202 20.58 37.87 46.29
CA THR A 202 20.27 39.29 46.59
C THR A 202 19.80 40.09 45.38
N ASN A 203 20.01 39.58 44.16
CA ASN A 203 19.72 40.30 42.92
C ASN A 203 19.17 39.35 41.85
N HIS A 204 17.88 39.04 41.97
CA HIS A 204 17.18 38.19 41.01
C HIS A 204 17.00 38.90 39.67
N ILE A 205 17.35 38.23 38.60
CA ILE A 205 17.25 38.78 37.25
C ILE A 205 15.89 38.38 36.67
N LEU A 206 14.99 39.35 36.52
CA LEU A 206 13.67 39.14 35.93
C LEU A 206 13.77 38.75 34.44
N ILE A 207 13.14 37.64 34.04
CA ILE A 207 13.16 37.14 32.66
C ILE A 207 11.80 37.30 31.99
N SER A 208 10.72 36.95 32.69
CA SER A 208 9.34 37.01 32.18
C SER A 208 8.36 37.39 33.28
N LYS A 209 7.36 38.19 32.92
CA LYS A 209 6.21 38.51 33.78
C LYS A 209 4.99 37.70 33.41
N ARG A 210 4.15 37.37 34.38
CA ARG A 210 2.97 36.51 34.16
C ARG A 210 1.99 37.11 33.14
N ASP A 211 1.76 38.41 33.19
CA ASP A 211 0.87 39.15 32.29
C ASP A 211 1.38 39.24 30.84
N SER A 212 2.67 38.96 30.62
CA SER A 212 3.32 38.99 29.31
C SER A 212 3.29 37.66 28.58
N GLU A 213 2.87 36.59 29.25
CA GLU A 213 2.96 35.22 28.72
C GLU A 213 1.87 34.92 27.69
N LEU A 214 2.24 34.15 26.67
CA LEU A 214 1.35 33.70 25.62
C LEU A 214 1.68 32.27 25.22
N ILE A 215 0.65 31.42 25.22
CA ILE A 215 0.75 30.01 24.84
C ILE A 215 0.20 29.83 23.42
N ARG A 216 0.96 29.16 22.56
CA ARG A 216 0.62 28.90 21.16
C ARG A 216 0.88 27.44 20.80
N TYR A 217 0.12 26.93 19.84
CA TYR A 217 0.36 25.63 19.23
C TYR A 217 1.04 25.83 17.88
N ASN A 218 2.07 25.03 17.60
CA ASN A 218 2.76 25.03 16.32
C ASN A 218 2.25 23.85 15.49
N ASP A 219 1.40 24.13 14.49
CA ASP A 219 0.80 23.09 13.62
C ASP A 219 1.85 22.32 12.79
N ILE A 220 3.05 22.87 12.60
CA ILE A 220 4.12 22.26 11.79
C ILE A 220 4.92 21.25 12.63
N THR A 221 5.33 21.65 13.84
CA THR A 221 6.14 20.78 14.71
C THR A 221 5.28 19.90 15.62
N GLY A 222 4.02 20.28 15.85
CA GLY A 222 3.13 19.63 16.80
C GLY A 222 3.41 19.99 18.26
N ASP A 223 4.28 20.95 18.52
CA ASP A 223 4.67 21.38 19.87
C ASP A 223 3.82 22.54 20.39
N ILE A 224 3.80 22.72 21.70
CA ILE A 224 3.21 23.91 22.34
C ILE A 224 4.34 24.82 22.81
N GLU A 225 4.16 26.11 22.60
CA GLU A 225 5.15 27.13 22.91
C GLU A 225 4.56 28.16 23.86
N LEU A 226 5.16 28.31 25.04
CA LEU A 226 4.92 29.45 25.92
C LEU A 226 6.01 30.49 25.68
N THR A 227 5.60 31.70 25.34
CA THR A 227 6.49 32.85 25.17
C THR A 227 6.17 33.89 26.21
N GLY A 228 7.19 34.60 26.71
CA GLY A 228 7.01 35.66 27.70
C GLY A 228 8.11 36.71 27.60
N LYS A 229 7.95 37.85 28.27
CA LYS A 229 8.95 38.92 28.23
C LYS A 229 8.96 39.80 29.47
N ALA A 230 10.12 40.35 29.77
CA ALA A 230 10.28 41.37 30.80
C ALA A 230 11.16 42.51 30.31
N LYS A 231 10.80 43.75 30.66
CA LYS A 231 11.61 44.94 30.38
C LYS A 231 12.21 45.46 31.69
N ILE A 232 13.53 45.64 31.69
CA ILE A 232 14.29 46.26 32.79
C ILE A 232 15.07 47.43 32.17
N GLY A 233 14.63 48.66 32.41
CA GLY A 233 15.17 49.84 31.73
C GLY A 233 15.01 49.77 30.21
N LYS A 234 16.13 49.87 29.45
CA LYS A 234 16.15 49.73 27.97
C LYS A 234 16.34 48.27 27.49
N ALA A 235 16.61 47.33 28.40
CA ALA A 235 16.84 45.94 28.05
C ALA A 235 15.54 45.13 28.11
N GLU A 236 15.23 44.41 27.04
CA GLU A 236 14.12 43.44 26.99
C GLU A 236 14.69 42.03 27.02
N LYS A 237 14.15 41.20 27.92
CA LYS A 237 14.41 39.77 28.02
C LYS A 237 13.19 39.01 27.55
N LYS A 238 13.43 37.89 26.86
CA LYS A 238 12.39 37.03 26.28
C LYS A 238 12.54 35.61 26.78
N LEU A 239 11.43 35.02 27.18
CA LEU A 239 11.28 33.62 27.56
C LEU A 239 10.63 32.84 26.43
N GLN A 240 11.12 31.63 26.18
CA GLN A 240 10.50 30.62 25.32
C GLN A 240 10.57 29.27 26.04
N ILE A 241 9.44 28.63 26.27
CA ILE A 241 9.34 27.27 26.81
C ILE A 241 8.62 26.41 25.78
N ILE A 242 9.29 25.37 25.28
CA ILE A 242 8.73 24.42 24.32
C ILE A 242 8.28 23.17 25.08
N PHE A 243 6.98 22.90 25.05
CA PHE A 243 6.42 21.66 25.55
C PHE A 243 6.34 20.65 24.40
N LYS A 244 7.13 19.60 24.51
CA LYS A 244 7.11 18.46 23.60
C LYS A 244 6.12 17.43 24.11
N CYS A 245 5.24 16.98 23.21
CA CYS A 245 4.35 15.87 23.51
C CYS A 245 5.17 14.58 23.73
N ASN A 246 5.08 14.04 24.95
CA ASN A 246 5.55 12.69 25.24
C ASN A 246 4.51 11.92 26.04
N TRP A 247 3.77 11.08 25.32
CA TRP A 247 2.72 10.21 25.82
C TRP A 247 3.12 9.18 26.89
N PHE A 248 4.42 8.91 27.04
CA PHE A 248 4.97 7.90 27.94
C PHE A 248 5.73 8.50 29.13
N LYS A 249 5.97 9.81 29.11
CA LYS A 249 6.73 10.49 30.15
C LYS A 249 5.80 11.41 30.92
N ASN A 250 5.87 11.33 32.25
CA ASN A 250 5.21 12.29 33.12
C ASN A 250 5.82 13.69 32.96
N ASP A 251 5.41 14.66 33.76
CA ASP A 251 5.90 16.03 33.67
C ASP A 251 7.41 16.12 33.98
N SER A 252 8.23 16.21 32.93
CA SER A 252 9.67 16.38 33.08
C SER A 252 9.99 17.76 33.66
N GLU A 253 11.18 17.90 34.23
CA GLU A 253 11.73 19.22 34.51
C GLU A 253 12.09 19.92 33.18
N PRO A 254 11.96 21.26 33.08
CA PRO A 254 12.43 22.01 31.93
C PRO A 254 13.96 21.98 31.85
N HIS A 255 14.49 21.68 30.67
CA HIS A 255 15.92 21.79 30.39
C HIS A 255 16.24 23.09 29.65
N TYR A 256 17.27 23.80 30.10
CA TYR A 256 17.72 25.03 29.46
C TYR A 256 18.44 24.73 28.13
N LYS A 257 18.05 25.45 27.07
CA LYS A 257 18.69 25.42 25.75
C LYS A 257 19.48 26.71 25.56
N VAL A 258 20.80 26.60 25.59
CA VAL A 258 21.72 27.73 25.46
C VAL A 258 21.49 28.47 24.12
N PRO A 259 21.09 29.75 24.12
CA PRO A 259 20.91 30.52 22.89
C PRO A 259 22.25 31.07 22.36
N GLN A 260 22.32 31.34 21.05
CA GLN A 260 23.53 31.90 20.40
C GLN A 260 23.91 33.31 20.89
N ILE A 261 22.99 34.05 21.49
CA ILE A 261 23.23 35.38 22.10
C ILE A 261 22.84 35.30 23.57
N GLN A 262 23.83 35.35 24.47
CA GLN A 262 23.61 35.29 25.91
C GLN A 262 22.94 36.58 26.44
N GLY A 263 22.03 36.43 27.41
CA GLY A 263 21.50 37.55 28.21
C GLY A 263 20.21 38.23 27.73
N LYS A 264 19.69 37.90 26.54
CA LYS A 264 18.42 38.48 26.02
C LYS A 264 17.30 37.46 25.77
N ASN A 265 17.63 36.26 25.30
CA ASN A 265 16.66 35.21 25.05
C ASN A 265 16.96 34.03 25.97
N TYR A 266 15.93 33.45 26.56
CA TYR A 266 16.01 32.29 27.45
C TYR A 266 15.08 31.23 26.91
N LYS A 267 15.64 30.07 26.53
CA LYS A 267 14.90 28.99 25.93
C LYS A 267 14.94 27.77 26.83
N PHE A 268 13.79 27.19 27.09
CA PHE A 268 13.63 25.93 27.80
C PHE A 268 12.82 24.97 26.96
N GLU A 269 12.99 23.70 27.21
CA GLU A 269 12.18 22.66 26.60
C GLU A 269 11.85 21.62 27.67
N MET A 270 10.67 21.02 27.61
CA MET A 270 10.24 19.99 28.53
C MET A 270 9.31 19.00 27.83
N GLU A 271 9.27 17.78 28.34
CA GLU A 271 8.42 16.72 27.82
C GLU A 271 7.29 16.43 28.82
N SER A 272 6.07 16.35 28.32
CA SER A 272 4.91 15.96 29.13
C SER A 272 3.81 15.38 28.26
N TRP A 273 3.04 14.45 28.82
CA TRP A 273 1.81 13.96 28.20
C TRP A 273 0.69 15.02 28.23
N HIS A 274 0.74 16.01 29.13
CA HIS A 274 -0.18 17.16 29.12
C HIS A 274 0.04 18.08 27.91
N ALA A 275 1.18 17.98 27.25
CA ALA A 275 1.46 18.70 26.01
C ALA A 275 0.96 17.97 24.75
N CYS A 276 0.34 16.81 24.91
CA CYS A 276 -0.09 15.99 23.80
C CYS A 276 -1.52 16.29 23.35
N VAL A 277 -1.71 16.40 22.03
CA VAL A 277 -3.01 16.56 21.40
C VAL A 277 -3.42 15.26 20.75
N LYS A 278 -4.63 14.81 21.04
CA LYS A 278 -5.24 13.66 20.37
C LYS A 278 -6.29 14.13 19.37
N LEU A 279 -5.86 14.30 18.12
CA LEU A 279 -6.76 14.42 16.99
C LEU A 279 -7.39 13.06 16.70
N PRO A 280 -8.65 12.97 16.23
CA PRO A 280 -9.26 11.69 15.91
C PRO A 280 -8.41 10.99 14.84
N PRO A 281 -7.69 9.91 15.18
CA PRO A 281 -6.95 9.17 14.19
C PRO A 281 -7.88 8.43 13.25
N THR A 282 -7.44 8.24 12.01
CA THR A 282 -7.98 7.22 11.12
C THR A 282 -7.61 5.86 11.72
N CYS A 283 -8.51 5.22 12.47
CA CYS A 283 -8.34 3.84 12.97
C CYS A 283 -8.51 2.84 11.82
N GLU A 284 -7.69 3.00 10.81
CA GLU A 284 -7.62 2.15 9.64
C GLU A 284 -6.30 1.40 9.69
N PHE A 285 -6.36 0.10 9.46
CA PHE A 285 -5.18 -0.73 9.41
C PHE A 285 -5.41 -1.90 8.45
N THR A 286 -4.32 -2.49 7.98
CA THR A 286 -4.34 -3.58 7.01
C THR A 286 -3.68 -4.81 7.59
N ASP A 287 -4.33 -5.96 7.45
CA ASP A 287 -3.72 -7.27 7.70
C ASP A 287 -3.72 -8.08 6.40
N LYS A 288 -2.54 -8.24 5.82
CA LYS A 288 -2.30 -8.91 4.53
C LYS A 288 -3.10 -8.24 3.39
N PHE A 289 -4.11 -8.93 2.86
CA PHE A 289 -4.96 -8.46 1.75
C PHE A 289 -6.24 -7.76 2.23
N TYR A 290 -6.46 -7.68 3.54
CA TYR A 290 -7.70 -7.19 4.13
C TYR A 290 -7.46 -5.84 4.81
N LYS A 291 -8.38 -4.90 4.58
CA LYS A 291 -8.42 -3.62 5.27
C LYS A 291 -9.51 -3.66 6.34
N TYR A 292 -9.21 -3.06 7.49
CA TYR A 292 -10.15 -2.90 8.60
C TYR A 292 -10.28 -1.42 8.93
N ASN A 293 -11.50 -0.99 9.25
CA ASN A 293 -11.79 0.40 9.55
C ASN A 293 -12.68 0.51 10.80
N LEU A 294 -12.03 0.75 11.94
CA LEU A 294 -12.70 0.98 13.22
C LEU A 294 -13.04 2.45 13.46
N THR A 295 -12.70 3.36 12.53
CA THR A 295 -12.94 4.81 12.67
C THR A 295 -14.43 5.10 12.88
N GLY A 296 -15.31 4.31 12.27
CA GLY A 296 -16.77 4.44 12.45
C GLY A 296 -17.27 4.11 13.86
N LEU A 297 -16.42 3.59 14.75
CA LEU A 297 -16.76 3.42 16.16
C LEU A 297 -16.56 4.70 16.97
N TYR A 298 -15.80 5.68 16.46
CA TYR A 298 -15.71 6.99 17.12
C TYR A 298 -17.07 7.67 17.10
N ASN A 299 -17.55 8.07 18.27
CA ASN A 299 -18.78 8.81 18.40
C ASN A 299 -18.47 10.22 18.91
N PRO A 300 -18.60 11.28 18.08
CA PRO A 300 -18.29 12.65 18.46
C PRO A 300 -19.39 13.31 19.29
N GLN A 301 -20.54 12.66 19.48
CA GLN A 301 -21.69 13.20 20.23
C GLN A 301 -21.85 12.58 21.61
N LYS A 302 -21.45 11.32 21.80
CA LYS A 302 -21.64 10.60 23.07
C LYS A 302 -20.61 9.47 23.26
N ASP A 303 -20.13 9.29 24.49
CA ASP A 303 -19.32 8.13 24.87
C ASP A 303 -20.16 6.85 25.01
N TYR A 304 -19.54 5.70 24.71
CA TYR A 304 -20.14 4.40 25.01
C TYR A 304 -20.07 4.15 26.51
N GLU A 305 -21.17 3.70 27.09
CA GLU A 305 -21.28 3.42 28.53
C GLU A 305 -21.53 1.92 28.75
N ILE A 306 -20.70 1.31 29.58
CA ILE A 306 -20.82 -0.08 30.02
C ILE A 306 -21.09 -0.05 31.51
N VAL A 307 -22.27 -0.50 31.91
CA VAL A 307 -22.68 -0.54 33.32
C VAL A 307 -22.39 -1.93 33.87
N THR A 308 -21.62 -1.98 34.96
CA THR A 308 -21.40 -3.19 35.77
C THR A 308 -22.15 -3.05 37.10
N ASN A 309 -22.15 -4.09 37.94
CA ASN A 309 -22.87 -4.06 39.22
C ASN A 309 -22.41 -2.94 40.17
N THR A 310 -21.15 -2.53 40.10
CA THR A 310 -20.52 -1.59 41.06
C THR A 310 -19.88 -0.37 40.39
N SER A 311 -19.79 -0.35 39.06
CA SER A 311 -19.03 0.67 38.34
C SER A 311 -19.53 0.90 36.92
N LYS A 312 -19.16 2.05 36.36
CA LYS A 312 -19.43 2.45 34.98
C LYS A 312 -18.12 2.60 34.23
N ILE A 313 -18.07 2.12 33.01
CA ILE A 313 -16.94 2.30 32.11
C ILE A 313 -17.40 3.14 30.93
N TYR A 314 -16.73 4.25 30.70
CA TYR A 314 -16.91 5.13 29.55
C TYR A 314 -15.81 4.86 28.54
N LEU A 315 -16.17 4.73 27.27
CA LEU A 315 -15.27 4.39 26.18
C LEU A 315 -15.56 5.27 24.97
N ASN A 316 -14.50 5.75 24.32
CA ASN A 316 -14.57 6.22 22.95
C ASN A 316 -13.33 5.70 22.20
N VAL A 317 -13.57 5.06 21.05
CA VAL A 317 -12.51 4.43 20.24
C VAL A 317 -12.13 5.43 19.15
N CYS A 318 -10.86 5.53 18.79
CA CYS A 318 -10.39 6.45 17.73
C CYS A 318 -10.58 7.93 18.03
N GLY A 319 -10.71 8.29 19.30
CA GLY A 319 -10.83 9.67 19.74
C GLY A 319 -11.02 9.75 21.25
N PRO A 320 -10.88 10.94 21.84
CA PRO A 320 -11.01 11.11 23.28
C PRO A 320 -12.47 11.01 23.73
N LEU A 321 -12.65 10.78 25.02
CA LEU A 321 -13.95 10.85 25.68
C LEU A 321 -14.55 12.26 25.65
N LEU A 322 -15.88 12.33 25.76
CA LEU A 322 -16.71 13.55 25.70
C LEU A 322 -17.27 13.94 27.08
N LEU A 323 -16.65 13.48 28.16
CA LEU A 323 -17.15 13.66 29.53
C LEU A 323 -17.38 15.15 29.85
N PRO A 324 -18.61 15.56 30.26
CA PRO A 324 -18.98 16.96 30.45
C PRO A 324 -18.43 17.59 31.74
N GLN A 325 -18.02 16.77 32.71
CA GLN A 325 -17.45 17.23 33.97
C GLN A 325 -15.93 17.13 33.96
N SER A 326 -15.26 18.17 34.44
CA SER A 326 -13.82 18.14 34.71
C SER A 326 -13.52 17.09 35.80
N ASN A 327 -13.05 15.92 35.40
CA ASN A 327 -12.58 14.84 36.27
C ASN A 327 -11.17 14.37 35.84
N SER A 328 -10.60 13.39 36.54
CA SER A 328 -9.26 12.86 36.23
C SER A 328 -9.14 12.39 34.76
N CYS A 329 -10.18 11.74 34.22
CA CYS A 329 -10.17 11.21 32.86
C CYS A 329 -10.28 12.31 31.79
N SER A 330 -11.12 13.33 32.01
CA SER A 330 -11.29 14.43 31.07
C SER A 330 -10.02 15.32 30.99
N ARG A 331 -9.32 15.49 32.12
CA ARG A 331 -8.02 16.18 32.18
C ARG A 331 -6.89 15.39 31.51
N THR A 332 -7.05 14.08 31.40
CA THR A 332 -6.00 13.17 30.91
C THR A 332 -6.17 12.71 29.46
N TYR A 333 -7.12 13.28 28.71
CA TYR A 333 -7.49 12.81 27.36
C TYR A 333 -7.73 11.31 27.29
N SER A 334 -8.28 10.75 28.37
CA SER A 334 -8.54 9.33 28.47
C SER A 334 -9.49 8.89 27.36
N GLN A 335 -9.28 7.68 26.84
CA GLN A 335 -10.20 7.02 25.90
C GLN A 335 -11.06 5.98 26.60
N VAL A 336 -10.55 5.43 27.71
CA VAL A 336 -11.27 4.48 28.54
C VAL A 336 -11.21 4.98 29.97
N CYS A 337 -12.37 5.29 30.53
CA CYS A 337 -12.47 5.79 31.88
C CYS A 337 -13.37 4.91 32.72
N TRP A 338 -12.94 4.61 33.93
CA TRP A 338 -13.71 3.90 34.92
C TRP A 338 -14.24 4.87 35.98
N SER A 339 -15.47 4.66 36.41
CA SER A 339 -16.10 5.43 37.48
C SER A 339 -16.85 4.54 38.45
N SER A 340 -16.67 4.79 39.75
CA SER A 340 -17.43 4.14 40.81
C SER A 340 -17.57 5.09 42.00
N ASN A 341 -18.79 5.28 42.51
CA ASN A 341 -19.09 6.10 43.69
C ASN A 341 -18.45 7.51 43.69
N GLY A 342 -18.29 8.14 42.52
CA GLY A 342 -17.68 9.47 42.40
C GLY A 342 -16.17 9.48 42.16
N ASP A 343 -15.49 8.33 42.29
CA ASP A 343 -14.10 8.16 41.87
C ASP A 343 -14.01 7.97 40.35
N TRP A 344 -12.97 8.53 39.75
CA TRP A 344 -12.70 8.46 38.31
C TRP A 344 -11.25 8.04 38.10
N LYS A 345 -11.04 7.01 37.27
CA LYS A 345 -9.70 6.49 36.94
C LYS A 345 -9.58 6.29 35.44
N SER A 346 -8.52 6.84 34.86
CA SER A 346 -8.15 6.55 33.48
C SER A 346 -7.67 5.09 33.38
N LYS A 347 -8.29 4.33 32.47
CA LYS A 347 -7.93 2.93 32.16
C LYS A 347 -7.21 2.80 30.82
N GLY A 348 -6.89 3.92 30.17
CA GLY A 348 -6.10 3.96 28.94
C GLY A 348 -6.28 5.27 28.18
N ARG A 349 -5.17 5.92 27.85
CA ARG A 349 -5.13 7.20 27.11
C ARG A 349 -4.81 6.97 25.64
N LEU A 350 -4.00 5.97 25.30
CA LEU A 350 -3.50 5.73 23.95
C LEU A 350 -3.79 4.34 23.51
N TYR A 351 -4.15 4.13 22.24
CA TYR A 351 -4.27 2.78 21.73
C TYR A 351 -2.99 2.39 20.97
N THR A 352 -2.61 1.12 21.03
CA THR A 352 -1.56 0.52 20.22
C THR A 352 -2.11 0.18 18.83
N GLU A 353 -1.24 0.04 17.84
CA GLU A 353 -1.64 -0.50 16.54
C GLU A 353 -2.46 -1.79 16.70
N PRO A 354 -3.65 -1.88 16.08
CA PRO A 354 -4.49 -3.07 16.20
C PRO A 354 -3.82 -4.28 15.56
N VAL A 355 -3.97 -5.44 16.18
CA VAL A 355 -3.46 -6.71 15.65
C VAL A 355 -4.61 -7.69 15.44
N VAL A 356 -4.54 -8.48 14.37
CA VAL A 356 -5.55 -9.52 14.08
C VAL A 356 -5.04 -10.86 14.58
N HIS A 357 -5.82 -11.51 15.44
CA HIS A 357 -5.59 -12.88 15.88
C HIS A 357 -6.74 -13.79 15.44
N LYS A 358 -6.47 -15.09 15.42
CA LYS A 358 -7.49 -16.12 15.29
C LYS A 358 -7.92 -16.57 16.68
N ASP A 359 -9.23 -16.63 16.93
CA ASP A 359 -9.76 -17.29 18.12
C ASP A 359 -9.83 -18.81 17.94
N ASP A 360 -10.37 -19.51 18.94
CA ASP A 360 -10.48 -20.97 18.94
C ASP A 360 -11.32 -21.51 17.77
N ASN A 361 -12.25 -20.68 17.25
CA ASN A 361 -13.08 -20.99 16.08
C ASN A 361 -12.44 -20.51 14.77
N HIS A 362 -11.16 -20.13 14.79
CA HIS A 362 -10.42 -19.59 13.64
C HIS A 362 -11.05 -18.32 13.04
N ASP A 363 -11.91 -17.64 13.80
CA ASP A 363 -12.48 -16.36 13.42
C ASP A 363 -11.51 -15.22 13.76
N ASP A 364 -11.54 -14.15 12.96
CA ASP A 364 -10.71 -12.99 13.21
C ASP A 364 -11.21 -12.23 14.44
N VAL A 365 -10.29 -11.94 15.34
CA VAL A 365 -10.48 -11.05 16.47
C VAL A 365 -9.42 -9.96 16.40
N ILE A 366 -9.87 -8.72 16.27
CA ILE A 366 -8.99 -7.55 16.29
C ILE A 366 -8.75 -7.21 17.76
N ILE A 367 -7.48 -7.18 18.16
CA ILE A 367 -7.06 -6.82 19.51
C ILE A 367 -6.46 -5.42 19.46
N MET A 368 -7.07 -4.50 20.20
CA MET A 368 -6.56 -3.14 20.38
C MET A 368 -6.33 -2.89 21.86
N LYS A 369 -5.12 -2.48 22.23
CA LYS A 369 -4.77 -2.19 23.62
C LYS A 369 -4.73 -0.69 23.86
N PHE A 370 -5.39 -0.24 24.90
CA PHE A 370 -5.37 1.13 25.40
C PHE A 370 -4.43 1.20 26.60
N ILE A 371 -3.30 1.88 26.46
CA ILE A 371 -2.21 1.97 27.43
C ILE A 371 -2.15 3.37 28.06
N SER A 372 -1.21 3.54 28.99
CA SER A 372 -0.95 4.81 29.70
C SER A 372 -2.16 5.30 30.50
N GLY A 373 -2.85 4.41 31.24
CA GLY A 373 -3.86 4.80 32.22
C GLY A 373 -3.27 5.43 33.50
N ASP A 374 -4.07 5.47 34.56
CA ASP A 374 -3.61 5.90 35.88
C ASP A 374 -2.82 4.79 36.58
N GLU A 375 -1.98 5.17 37.54
CA GLU A 375 -1.17 4.24 38.33
C GLU A 375 -2.03 3.31 39.19
N CYS A 376 -1.53 2.09 39.38
CA CYS A 376 -2.16 1.04 40.16
C CYS A 376 -1.09 0.17 40.81
N LYS A 377 -1.49 -0.78 41.67
CA LYS A 377 -0.55 -1.68 42.35
C LYS A 377 -0.84 -3.14 41.98
N ILE A 378 0.19 -3.87 41.58
CA ILE A 378 0.17 -5.32 41.37
C ILE A 378 1.23 -5.92 42.29
N ASN A 379 0.84 -6.74 43.27
CA ASN A 379 1.77 -7.36 44.23
C ASN A 379 2.78 -6.34 44.80
N GLU A 380 2.28 -5.18 45.27
CA GLU A 380 3.06 -4.06 45.82
C GLU A 380 3.95 -3.29 44.83
N SER A 381 4.13 -3.78 43.60
CA SER A 381 4.78 -3.03 42.52
C SER A 381 3.83 -2.00 41.89
N VAL A 382 4.34 -0.81 41.61
CA VAL A 382 3.60 0.23 40.87
C VAL A 382 3.51 -0.19 39.41
N SER A 383 2.30 -0.21 38.87
CA SER A 383 1.98 -0.50 37.48
C SER A 383 1.03 0.57 36.94
N ILE A 384 0.64 0.46 35.68
CA ILE A 384 -0.21 1.42 34.98
C ILE A 384 -1.42 0.69 34.43
N HIS A 385 -2.61 1.28 34.61
CA HIS A 385 -3.82 0.73 34.03
C HIS A 385 -3.76 0.65 32.50
N MET A 386 -4.27 -0.45 31.95
CA MET A 386 -4.49 -0.64 30.53
C MET A 386 -5.83 -1.29 30.25
N THR A 387 -6.35 -1.14 29.04
CA THR A 387 -7.57 -1.80 28.57
C THR A 387 -7.31 -2.56 27.28
N THR A 388 -7.65 -3.84 27.22
CA THR A 388 -7.63 -4.62 25.98
C THR A 388 -9.06 -4.78 25.46
N ILE A 389 -9.30 -4.36 24.21
CA ILE A 389 -10.59 -4.54 23.53
C ILE A 389 -10.45 -5.58 22.43
N TYR A 390 -11.31 -6.59 22.47
CA TYR A 390 -11.44 -7.65 21.48
C TYR A 390 -12.62 -7.34 20.56
N PHE A 391 -12.36 -6.78 19.38
CA PHE A 391 -13.38 -6.54 18.38
C PHE A 391 -13.62 -7.79 17.54
N LYS A 392 -14.88 -8.19 17.43
CA LYS A 392 -15.33 -9.38 16.68
C LYS A 392 -16.27 -8.93 15.57
N CYS A 393 -16.03 -9.41 14.35
CA CYS A 393 -16.93 -9.15 13.22
C CYS A 393 -18.33 -9.71 13.51
N SER A 394 -19.35 -8.88 13.35
CA SER A 394 -20.76 -9.25 13.54
C SER A 394 -21.67 -8.55 12.53
N LYS A 395 -22.82 -9.14 12.22
CA LYS A 395 -23.85 -8.51 11.36
C LYS A 395 -24.50 -7.30 12.01
N THR A 396 -24.56 -7.30 13.34
CA THR A 396 -25.26 -6.31 14.15
C THR A 396 -24.28 -5.50 14.98
N GLU A 397 -24.55 -4.21 15.11
CA GLU A 397 -23.82 -3.34 16.04
C GLU A 397 -24.28 -3.66 17.47
N GLU A 398 -23.44 -4.34 18.23
CA GLU A 398 -23.68 -4.58 19.65
C GLU A 398 -22.91 -3.56 20.50
N LYS A 399 -23.32 -3.39 21.75
CA LYS A 399 -22.56 -2.56 22.70
C LYS A 399 -21.33 -3.33 23.20
N PRO A 400 -20.24 -2.62 23.56
CA PRO A 400 -19.10 -3.26 24.20
C PRO A 400 -19.52 -3.90 25.53
N THR A 401 -18.99 -5.09 25.80
CA THR A 401 -19.30 -5.91 26.97
C THR A 401 -18.07 -6.09 27.85
N PHE A 402 -18.27 -6.00 29.16
CA PHE A 402 -17.23 -6.27 30.16
C PHE A 402 -16.86 -7.77 30.19
N ILE A 403 -15.56 -8.07 30.18
CA ILE A 403 -15.04 -9.44 30.39
C ILE A 403 -14.47 -9.58 31.80
N LYS A 404 -13.42 -8.80 32.13
CA LYS A 404 -12.75 -8.82 33.44
C LYS A 404 -11.96 -7.52 33.69
N ASP A 405 -11.71 -7.18 34.95
CA ASP A 405 -10.77 -6.14 35.39
C ASP A 405 -9.90 -6.73 36.50
N SER A 406 -8.65 -7.04 36.19
CA SER A 406 -7.73 -7.73 37.10
C SER A 406 -6.29 -7.37 36.75
N ASN A 407 -5.39 -7.29 37.73
CA ASN A 407 -3.96 -6.98 37.51
C ASN A 407 -3.76 -5.72 36.65
N CYS A 408 -4.53 -4.69 36.94
CA CYS A 408 -4.55 -3.41 36.21
C CYS A 408 -4.96 -3.47 34.73
N GLU A 409 -5.39 -4.62 34.22
CA GLU A 409 -5.90 -4.79 32.87
C GLU A 409 -7.42 -4.95 32.88
N LEU A 410 -8.10 -4.00 32.23
CA LEU A 410 -9.51 -4.11 31.88
C LEU A 410 -9.64 -4.81 30.52
N GLN A 411 -10.49 -5.82 30.41
CA GLN A 411 -10.75 -6.53 29.15
C GLN A 411 -12.21 -6.37 28.75
N LEU A 412 -12.42 -5.97 27.50
CA LEU A 412 -13.74 -5.75 26.90
C LEU A 412 -13.87 -6.55 25.60
N SER A 413 -15.07 -7.02 25.27
CA SER A 413 -15.39 -7.56 23.94
C SER A 413 -16.37 -6.64 23.24
N TRP A 414 -16.23 -6.48 21.93
CA TRP A 414 -17.16 -5.67 21.14
C TRP A 414 -17.46 -6.37 19.82
N LYS A 415 -18.71 -6.81 19.65
CA LYS A 415 -19.21 -7.36 18.39
C LYS A 415 -19.75 -6.22 17.51
N THR A 416 -19.14 -6.00 16.36
CA THR A 416 -19.50 -4.89 15.49
C THR A 416 -19.23 -5.22 14.01
N PRO A 417 -20.06 -4.74 13.06
CA PRO A 417 -19.77 -4.80 11.63
C PRO A 417 -18.50 -4.04 11.24
N LYS A 418 -18.04 -3.06 12.05
CA LYS A 418 -16.81 -2.31 11.77
C LYS A 418 -15.54 -3.16 11.93
N ALA A 419 -15.64 -4.30 12.62
CA ALA A 419 -14.56 -5.27 12.75
C ALA A 419 -14.49 -6.26 11.58
N CYS A 420 -15.42 -6.19 10.62
CA CYS A 420 -15.42 -7.08 9.47
C CYS A 420 -14.42 -6.64 8.41
N PRO A 421 -13.65 -7.58 7.83
CA PRO A 421 -12.65 -7.26 6.82
C PRO A 421 -13.30 -6.79 5.52
N VAL A 422 -12.74 -5.76 4.90
CA VAL A 422 -13.06 -5.33 3.54
C VAL A 422 -11.88 -5.52 2.61
N ASN A 423 -12.14 -5.49 1.30
CA ASN A 423 -11.11 -5.69 0.29
C ASN A 423 -10.17 -4.48 0.29
N ASN A 424 -8.86 -4.73 0.29
CA ASN A 424 -7.90 -3.65 0.10
C ASN A 424 -7.73 -3.36 -1.40
N ILE A 425 -8.57 -2.46 -1.93
CA ILE A 425 -8.60 -2.09 -3.36
C ILE A 425 -7.26 -1.48 -3.82
N GLU A 426 -6.48 -0.87 -2.93
CA GLU A 426 -5.17 -0.31 -3.29
C GLU A 426 -4.21 -1.40 -3.80
N ASN A 427 -4.30 -2.62 -3.25
CA ASN A 427 -3.55 -3.79 -3.74
C ASN A 427 -4.05 -4.31 -5.10
N CYS A 428 -5.19 -3.81 -5.57
CA CYS A 428 -5.93 -4.26 -6.75
C CYS A 428 -6.10 -3.17 -7.84
N SER A 429 -5.40 -2.04 -7.75
CA SER A 429 -5.54 -0.95 -8.73
C SER A 429 -5.11 -1.41 -10.14
N ALA A 430 -5.67 -0.83 -11.21
CA ALA A 430 -5.33 -1.21 -12.59
C ALA A 430 -3.81 -1.11 -12.89
N ASP A 431 -3.11 -0.26 -12.14
CA ASP A 431 -1.65 -0.07 -12.21
C ASP A 431 -0.85 -1.00 -11.26
N THR A 432 -1.49 -1.87 -10.48
CA THR A 432 -0.75 -2.84 -9.65
C THR A 432 -0.25 -4.02 -10.49
N PRO A 433 0.97 -4.53 -10.24
CA PRO A 433 1.55 -5.65 -10.99
C PRO A 433 0.72 -6.94 -11.00
N VAL A 434 -0.25 -7.07 -10.08
CA VAL A 434 -1.09 -8.26 -9.91
C VAL A 434 -2.18 -8.36 -11.00
N ASN A 435 -2.68 -7.24 -11.52
CA ASN A 435 -3.73 -7.26 -12.54
C ASN A 435 -3.23 -7.65 -13.94
N ASN A 436 -1.92 -7.60 -14.18
CA ASN A 436 -1.27 -8.01 -15.42
C ASN A 436 -0.44 -9.31 -15.27
N GLN A 437 -0.59 -10.03 -14.16
CA GLN A 437 0.08 -11.32 -13.90
C GLN A 437 -0.64 -12.48 -14.61
N HIS A 438 -0.78 -12.38 -15.93
CA HIS A 438 -0.90 -13.60 -16.73
C HIS A 438 0.47 -14.25 -16.78
N PHE A 439 0.56 -15.52 -16.37
CA PHE A 439 1.79 -16.31 -16.45
C PHE A 439 1.63 -17.43 -17.47
N GLU A 440 2.75 -17.84 -18.07
CA GLU A 440 2.71 -18.96 -19.03
C GLU A 440 2.37 -20.27 -18.32
N CYS A 441 1.26 -20.89 -18.73
CA CYS A 441 0.92 -22.27 -18.37
C CYS A 441 1.26 -23.19 -19.53
N THR A 442 2.54 -23.51 -19.67
CA THR A 442 2.98 -24.50 -20.65
C THR A 442 3.42 -25.77 -19.96
N TYR A 443 2.93 -26.90 -20.44
CA TYR A 443 3.44 -28.21 -20.09
C TYR A 443 4.05 -28.85 -21.33
N SER A 444 5.32 -29.22 -21.27
CA SER A 444 5.97 -29.96 -22.35
C SER A 444 6.44 -31.31 -21.83
N ASN A 445 6.16 -32.35 -22.58
CA ASN A 445 6.82 -33.64 -22.44
C ASN A 445 7.80 -33.83 -23.62
N LYS A 446 8.40 -35.03 -23.75
CA LYS A 446 9.40 -35.31 -24.80
C LYS A 446 8.86 -35.16 -26.25
N TYR A 447 7.55 -35.22 -26.45
CA TYR A 447 6.91 -35.32 -27.77
C TYR A 447 5.87 -34.22 -28.04
N ASP A 448 5.27 -33.66 -26.99
CA ASP A 448 4.14 -32.76 -27.05
C ASP A 448 4.35 -31.52 -26.16
N THR A 449 3.86 -30.38 -26.64
CA THR A 449 3.74 -29.16 -25.85
C THR A 449 2.27 -28.75 -25.76
N TYR A 450 1.80 -28.50 -24.54
CA TYR A 450 0.47 -28.01 -24.22
C TYR A 450 0.62 -26.56 -23.74
N ASN A 451 -0.19 -25.65 -24.28
CA ASN A 451 -0.15 -24.24 -23.88
C ASN A 451 -1.57 -23.79 -23.49
N LEU A 452 -1.82 -23.75 -22.18
CA LEU A 452 -3.10 -23.33 -21.59
C LEU A 452 -3.19 -21.81 -21.39
N SER A 453 -2.12 -21.07 -21.69
CA SER A 453 -2.03 -19.63 -21.41
C SER A 453 -3.14 -18.83 -22.12
N LYS A 454 -3.58 -19.30 -23.29
CA LYS A 454 -4.68 -18.70 -24.06
C LYS A 454 -6.05 -18.77 -23.39
N LEU A 455 -6.21 -19.60 -22.37
CA LEU A 455 -7.45 -19.71 -21.58
C LEU A 455 -7.59 -18.60 -20.53
N TYR A 456 -6.56 -17.78 -20.29
CA TYR A 456 -6.65 -16.66 -19.36
C TYR A 456 -7.64 -15.59 -19.85
N ARG A 457 -8.43 -15.03 -18.93
CA ARG A 457 -9.32 -13.89 -19.21
C ARG A 457 -9.15 -12.79 -18.16
N GLN A 458 -9.22 -11.54 -18.61
CA GLN A 458 -9.12 -10.36 -17.74
C GLN A 458 -10.22 -10.30 -16.66
N ASN A 459 -11.40 -10.86 -16.93
CA ASN A 459 -12.50 -10.93 -15.95
C ASN A 459 -12.69 -12.33 -15.35
N GLY A 460 -11.80 -13.28 -15.67
CA GLY A 460 -11.94 -14.70 -15.33
C GLY A 460 -13.23 -15.33 -15.86
N TYR A 461 -13.59 -16.48 -15.26
CA TYR A 461 -14.77 -17.27 -15.51
C TYR A 461 -15.59 -17.39 -14.23
N ILE A 462 -16.91 -17.38 -14.37
CA ILE A 462 -17.85 -17.51 -13.25
C ILE A 462 -18.78 -18.68 -13.54
N ILE A 463 -18.71 -19.73 -12.73
CA ILE A 463 -19.63 -20.87 -12.79
C ILE A 463 -20.62 -20.73 -11.64
N ARG A 464 -21.92 -20.70 -11.94
CA ARG A 464 -22.97 -20.51 -10.92
C ARG A 464 -23.51 -21.85 -10.44
N ASN A 465 -23.50 -22.04 -9.12
CA ASN A 465 -24.21 -23.12 -8.44
C ASN A 465 -25.45 -22.55 -7.73
N ILE A 466 -26.56 -22.56 -8.45
CA ILE A 466 -27.83 -21.99 -7.97
C ILE A 466 -28.36 -22.76 -6.75
N THR A 467 -28.14 -24.08 -6.70
CA THR A 467 -28.64 -24.92 -5.61
C THR A 467 -27.99 -24.58 -4.27
N GLU A 468 -26.71 -24.21 -4.26
CA GLU A 468 -25.96 -23.90 -3.03
C GLU A 468 -25.84 -22.39 -2.74
N ASN A 469 -26.30 -21.52 -3.64
CA ASN A 469 -26.05 -20.07 -3.62
C ASN A 469 -24.54 -19.74 -3.62
N GLU A 470 -23.79 -20.41 -4.48
CA GLU A 470 -22.35 -20.22 -4.65
C GLU A 470 -22.00 -19.85 -6.09
N GLU A 471 -20.93 -19.07 -6.28
CA GLU A 471 -20.28 -18.88 -7.57
C GLU A 471 -18.82 -19.35 -7.49
N TYR A 472 -18.39 -20.19 -8.42
CA TYR A 472 -16.99 -20.56 -8.58
C TYR A 472 -16.32 -19.56 -9.51
N LEU A 473 -15.35 -18.82 -8.98
CA LEU A 473 -14.51 -17.89 -9.73
C LEU A 473 -13.25 -18.64 -10.15
N LEU A 474 -13.01 -18.73 -11.46
CA LEU A 474 -11.89 -19.47 -12.02
C LEU A 474 -11.15 -18.59 -13.02
N ASN A 475 -9.83 -18.54 -12.95
CA ASN A 475 -8.99 -17.92 -13.96
C ASN A 475 -7.71 -18.73 -14.10
N VAL A 476 -7.61 -19.53 -15.16
CA VAL A 476 -6.39 -20.30 -15.37
C VAL A 476 -5.27 -19.37 -15.82
N CYS A 477 -4.03 -19.67 -15.40
CA CYS A 477 -2.83 -18.92 -15.79
C CYS A 477 -2.81 -17.47 -15.32
N GLY A 478 -3.58 -17.16 -14.28
CA GLY A 478 -3.60 -15.85 -13.65
C GLY A 478 -4.43 -15.85 -12.37
N PRO A 479 -4.48 -14.71 -11.67
CA PRO A 479 -5.28 -14.59 -10.46
C PRO A 479 -6.78 -14.51 -10.76
N VAL A 480 -7.60 -14.90 -9.79
CA VAL A 480 -9.04 -14.59 -9.75
C VAL A 480 -9.20 -13.09 -9.60
N LEU A 481 -9.79 -12.46 -10.62
CA LEU A 481 -10.04 -11.03 -10.65
C LEU A 481 -11.53 -10.77 -10.35
N SER A 482 -11.80 -10.21 -9.18
CA SER A 482 -13.16 -9.89 -8.74
C SER A 482 -13.12 -8.70 -7.78
N HIS A 483 -14.00 -7.72 -7.97
CA HIS A 483 -14.15 -6.57 -7.07
C HIS A 483 -14.35 -7.00 -5.61
N ASP A 484 -15.12 -8.07 -5.43
CA ASP A 484 -15.46 -8.64 -4.12
C ASP A 484 -14.46 -9.71 -3.67
N ALA A 485 -13.27 -9.81 -4.27
CA ALA A 485 -12.24 -10.77 -3.88
C ALA A 485 -10.91 -10.07 -3.57
N PRO A 486 -10.19 -10.47 -2.51
CA PRO A 486 -8.83 -10.01 -2.27
C PRO A 486 -7.90 -10.35 -3.44
N CYS A 487 -6.98 -9.46 -3.80
CA CYS A 487 -5.99 -9.75 -4.84
C CYS A 487 -4.87 -10.67 -4.31
N LYS A 488 -5.20 -11.95 -4.14
CA LYS A 488 -4.24 -13.00 -3.80
C LYS A 488 -3.50 -13.41 -5.09
N GLN A 489 -2.20 -13.12 -5.14
CA GLN A 489 -1.35 -13.45 -6.30
C GLN A 489 -1.49 -14.93 -6.67
N ASN A 490 -1.56 -15.19 -7.98
CA ASN A 490 -1.61 -16.54 -8.59
C ASN A 490 -2.75 -17.45 -8.13
N SER A 491 -3.72 -16.97 -7.35
CA SER A 491 -4.84 -17.80 -6.91
C SER A 491 -5.82 -17.99 -8.06
N MET A 492 -5.96 -19.21 -8.56
CA MET A 492 -6.65 -19.48 -9.83
C MET A 492 -8.13 -19.85 -9.63
N VAL A 493 -8.48 -20.30 -8.44
CA VAL A 493 -9.84 -20.75 -8.11
C VAL A 493 -10.27 -20.15 -6.78
N ALA A 494 -11.52 -19.68 -6.70
CA ALA A 494 -12.16 -19.26 -5.47
C ALA A 494 -13.66 -19.58 -5.48
N ILE A 495 -14.25 -19.80 -4.30
CA ILE A 495 -15.70 -19.83 -4.12
C ILE A 495 -16.16 -18.47 -3.60
N ARG A 496 -17.25 -17.96 -4.16
CA ARG A 496 -18.02 -16.84 -3.63
C ARG A 496 -19.34 -17.35 -3.06
N ASN A 497 -19.50 -17.27 -1.75
CA ASN A 497 -20.75 -17.56 -1.06
C ASN A 497 -21.68 -16.34 -1.14
N LEU A 498 -22.81 -16.48 -1.85
CA LEU A 498 -23.75 -15.37 -2.07
C LEU A 498 -24.63 -15.07 -0.84
N ARG A 499 -24.63 -15.93 0.18
CA ARG A 499 -25.34 -15.71 1.45
C ARG A 499 -24.56 -14.81 2.41
N GLU A 500 -23.25 -14.70 2.19
CA GLU A 500 -22.34 -13.91 3.01
C GLU A 500 -22.05 -12.57 2.32
N TYR A 501 -22.44 -11.47 2.94
CA TYR A 501 -22.40 -10.14 2.33
C TYR A 501 -21.57 -9.12 3.12
N TYR A 502 -21.18 -9.44 4.36
CA TYR A 502 -20.55 -8.47 5.27
C TYR A 502 -19.15 -8.90 5.73
N ASN A 503 -18.88 -10.20 5.83
CA ASN A 503 -17.53 -10.71 6.14
C ASN A 503 -16.85 -11.24 4.88
N LEU A 504 -15.91 -10.47 4.32
CA LEU A 504 -15.22 -10.81 3.08
C LEU A 504 -14.49 -12.16 3.14
N LYS A 505 -13.87 -12.50 4.29
CA LYS A 505 -13.16 -13.78 4.48
C LYS A 505 -14.07 -15.00 4.52
N LYS A 506 -15.35 -14.82 4.85
CA LYS A 506 -16.38 -15.87 4.78
C LYS A 506 -17.14 -15.85 3.45
N LYS A 507 -17.12 -14.70 2.75
CA LYS A 507 -17.71 -14.53 1.43
C LYS A 507 -16.85 -15.20 0.35
N ILE A 508 -15.53 -15.07 0.43
CA ILE A 508 -14.59 -15.61 -0.56
C ILE A 508 -13.64 -16.59 0.11
N HIS A 509 -13.55 -17.79 -0.46
CA HIS A 509 -12.55 -18.80 -0.10
C HIS A 509 -11.70 -19.15 -1.31
N PHE A 510 -10.40 -18.98 -1.22
CA PHE A 510 -9.47 -19.35 -2.30
C PHE A 510 -9.14 -20.84 -2.26
N TYR A 511 -9.20 -21.51 -3.40
CA TYR A 511 -8.90 -22.94 -3.55
C TYR A 511 -7.54 -23.21 -4.20
N GLY A 512 -6.62 -22.24 -4.08
CA GLY A 512 -5.21 -22.43 -4.35
C GLY A 512 -4.70 -21.85 -5.67
N GLN A 513 -3.38 -21.88 -5.76
CA GLN A 513 -2.55 -21.42 -6.86
C GLN A 513 -2.03 -22.62 -7.65
N MET A 514 -1.53 -22.41 -8.87
CA MET A 514 -0.97 -23.49 -9.69
C MET A 514 0.13 -24.24 -8.92
N ARG A 515 -0.02 -25.55 -8.76
CA ARG A 515 1.00 -26.42 -8.18
C ARG A 515 1.73 -27.21 -9.28
N SER A 516 0.98 -27.83 -10.17
CA SER A 516 1.52 -28.68 -11.23
C SER A 516 0.57 -28.77 -12.41
N ILE A 517 1.15 -29.03 -13.59
CA ILE A 517 0.44 -29.43 -14.80
C ILE A 517 1.10 -30.73 -15.27
N TYR A 518 0.31 -31.76 -15.58
CA TYR A 518 0.80 -33.04 -16.07
C TYR A 518 -0.25 -33.76 -16.90
N VAL A 519 0.17 -34.77 -17.69
CA VAL A 519 -0.75 -35.63 -18.43
C VAL A 519 -0.96 -36.93 -17.69
N LYS A 520 -2.22 -37.33 -17.50
CA LYS A 520 -2.63 -38.60 -16.89
C LYS A 520 -3.70 -39.24 -17.75
N ASN A 521 -3.43 -40.45 -18.26
CA ASN A 521 -4.34 -41.18 -19.15
C ASN A 521 -4.85 -40.31 -20.31
N GLU A 522 -3.92 -39.69 -21.06
CA GLU A 522 -4.22 -38.81 -22.21
C GLU A 522 -5.04 -37.54 -21.87
N THR A 523 -5.33 -37.29 -20.59
CA THR A 523 -5.99 -36.08 -20.12
C THR A 523 -4.97 -35.14 -19.49
N LEU A 524 -4.99 -33.88 -19.86
CA LEU A 524 -4.14 -32.86 -19.24
C LEU A 524 -4.78 -32.42 -17.92
N VAL A 525 -4.02 -32.46 -16.83
CA VAL A 525 -4.50 -32.20 -15.47
C VAL A 525 -3.70 -31.07 -14.86
N MET A 526 -4.39 -30.13 -14.23
CA MET A 526 -3.80 -29.07 -13.43
C MET A 526 -4.26 -29.18 -11.98
N GLU A 527 -3.30 -29.23 -11.07
CA GLU A 527 -3.56 -29.24 -9.63
C GLU A 527 -3.22 -27.88 -9.03
N THR A 528 -4.07 -27.41 -8.11
CA THR A 528 -3.83 -26.21 -7.31
C THR A 528 -3.60 -26.55 -5.84
N ALA A 529 -2.84 -25.71 -5.14
CA ALA A 529 -2.58 -25.84 -3.70
C ALA A 529 -2.33 -24.46 -3.06
N GLY A 530 -2.23 -24.40 -1.73
CA GLY A 530 -2.03 -23.13 -1.02
C GLY A 530 -3.26 -22.22 -1.05
N GLY A 531 -4.45 -22.83 -1.03
CA GLY A 531 -5.71 -22.13 -0.82
C GLY A 531 -5.82 -21.53 0.58
N ASP A 532 -7.01 -21.10 0.95
CA ASP A 532 -7.28 -20.72 2.33
C ASP A 532 -7.38 -21.98 3.21
N PHE A 533 -7.24 -21.82 4.52
CA PHE A 533 -7.31 -22.94 5.44
C PHE A 533 -8.73 -23.51 5.50
N CYS A 534 -8.84 -24.82 5.32
CA CYS A 534 -10.06 -25.61 5.47
C CYS A 534 -10.07 -26.30 6.83
N GLU A 535 -11.05 -25.94 7.66
CA GLU A 535 -11.17 -26.44 9.03
C GLU A 535 -11.53 -27.93 9.10
N ASP A 536 -12.43 -28.39 8.23
CA ASP A 536 -12.98 -29.75 8.25
C ASP A 536 -11.92 -30.85 8.21
N LEU A 537 -10.88 -30.65 7.39
CA LEU A 537 -9.77 -31.60 7.22
C LEU A 537 -8.43 -31.06 7.74
N LYS A 538 -8.42 -29.89 8.40
CA LYS A 538 -7.22 -29.20 8.91
C LYS A 538 -6.10 -29.09 7.85
N THR A 539 -6.48 -28.70 6.63
CA THR A 539 -5.59 -28.61 5.47
C THR A 539 -5.98 -27.40 4.62
N ASP A 540 -5.20 -27.04 3.60
CA ASP A 540 -5.56 -25.93 2.71
C ASP A 540 -6.55 -26.41 1.63
N PHE A 541 -7.48 -25.54 1.26
CA PHE A 541 -8.35 -25.76 0.11
C PHE A 541 -7.51 -25.97 -1.17
N LYS A 542 -7.97 -26.90 -2.01
CA LYS A 542 -7.30 -27.27 -3.27
C LYS A 542 -8.29 -27.53 -4.40
N SER A 543 -7.86 -27.38 -5.64
CA SER A 543 -8.66 -27.70 -6.82
C SER A 543 -7.89 -28.57 -7.81
N THR A 544 -8.64 -29.26 -8.66
CA THR A 544 -8.09 -30.00 -9.80
C THR A 544 -8.93 -29.69 -11.03
N ILE A 545 -8.27 -29.34 -12.14
CA ILE A 545 -8.92 -29.04 -13.40
C ILE A 545 -8.47 -30.09 -14.42
N PHE A 546 -9.43 -30.83 -14.97
CA PHE A 546 -9.23 -31.82 -16.02
C PHE A 546 -9.54 -31.18 -17.37
N PHE A 547 -8.53 -31.10 -18.22
CA PHE A 547 -8.64 -30.55 -19.56
C PHE A 547 -8.79 -31.67 -20.60
N GLU A 548 -9.89 -31.65 -21.32
CA GLU A 548 -10.20 -32.62 -22.38
C GLU A 548 -9.90 -32.00 -23.75
N CYS A 549 -9.09 -32.67 -24.57
CA CYS A 549 -8.74 -32.20 -25.91
C CYS A 549 -9.94 -32.31 -26.85
N ASP A 550 -10.32 -31.18 -27.44
CA ASP A 550 -11.30 -31.09 -28.52
C ASP A 550 -10.80 -30.07 -29.54
N LYS A 551 -10.36 -30.54 -30.72
CA LYS A 551 -9.74 -29.67 -31.75
C LYS A 551 -10.72 -28.70 -32.39
N GLU A 552 -12.02 -29.01 -32.36
CA GLU A 552 -13.07 -28.23 -33.01
C GLU A 552 -13.66 -27.16 -32.08
N VAL A 553 -13.44 -27.28 -30.77
CA VAL A 553 -13.98 -26.36 -29.77
C VAL A 553 -12.85 -25.47 -29.24
N GLU A 554 -12.96 -24.15 -29.46
CA GLU A 554 -12.00 -23.22 -28.85
C GLU A 554 -11.99 -23.39 -27.32
N GLU A 555 -13.15 -23.17 -26.71
CA GLU A 555 -13.37 -23.27 -25.27
C GLU A 555 -14.83 -23.68 -25.01
N SER A 556 -15.05 -24.75 -24.24
CA SER A 556 -16.38 -25.14 -23.78
C SER A 556 -16.74 -24.48 -22.44
N GLU A 557 -17.99 -24.66 -22.02
CA GLU A 557 -18.42 -24.32 -20.66
C GLU A 557 -17.71 -25.21 -19.62
N ILE A 558 -17.17 -24.58 -18.58
CA ILE A 558 -16.51 -25.27 -17.46
C ILE A 558 -17.57 -25.93 -16.59
N ARG A 559 -17.39 -27.22 -16.28
CA ARG A 559 -18.33 -27.97 -15.44
C ARG A 559 -17.68 -28.44 -14.15
N LEU A 560 -18.40 -28.29 -13.04
CA LEU A 560 -18.02 -28.91 -11.77
C LEU A 560 -18.22 -30.42 -11.89
N ARG A 561 -17.15 -31.19 -11.72
CA ARG A 561 -17.15 -32.64 -11.73
C ARG A 561 -17.51 -33.20 -10.36
N SER A 562 -16.86 -32.67 -9.32
CA SER A 562 -17.09 -33.08 -7.94
C SER A 562 -16.71 -31.96 -6.97
N LYS A 563 -17.33 -31.97 -5.80
CA LYS A 563 -17.02 -31.08 -4.67
C LYS A 563 -16.92 -31.93 -3.42
N THR A 564 -15.84 -31.74 -2.66
CA THR A 564 -15.72 -32.22 -1.28
C THR A 564 -15.65 -31.01 -0.36
N ASN A 565 -15.61 -31.25 0.95
CA ASN A 565 -15.52 -30.17 1.94
C ASN A 565 -14.30 -29.26 1.72
N CYS A 566 -13.15 -29.80 1.29
CA CYS A 566 -11.92 -29.03 1.11
C CYS A 566 -11.35 -29.05 -0.32
N SER A 567 -12.07 -29.63 -1.30
CA SER A 567 -11.56 -29.70 -2.67
C SER A 567 -12.62 -29.58 -3.76
N LEU A 568 -12.22 -29.02 -4.90
CA LEU A 568 -13.05 -28.90 -6.10
C LEU A 568 -12.41 -29.64 -7.27
N GLU A 569 -13.24 -30.26 -8.12
CA GLU A 569 -12.81 -30.81 -9.39
C GLU A 569 -13.63 -30.23 -10.53
N PHE A 570 -12.96 -29.76 -11.58
CA PHE A 570 -13.58 -29.20 -12.78
C PHE A 570 -13.19 -30.02 -14.01
N ILE A 571 -14.07 -30.08 -15.00
CA ILE A 571 -13.77 -30.58 -16.34
C ILE A 571 -13.95 -29.44 -17.34
N TRP A 572 -13.00 -29.30 -18.28
CA TRP A 572 -12.99 -28.25 -19.28
C TRP A 572 -12.49 -28.76 -20.63
N LYS A 573 -13.36 -28.76 -21.66
CA LYS A 573 -12.95 -29.10 -23.04
C LYS A 573 -12.42 -27.88 -23.77
N SER A 574 -11.28 -28.01 -24.45
CA SER A 574 -10.69 -26.93 -25.26
C SER A 574 -9.66 -27.47 -26.26
N LYS A 575 -9.51 -26.80 -27.40
CA LYS A 575 -8.42 -27.05 -28.35
C LYS A 575 -7.03 -26.79 -27.76
N TYR A 576 -6.91 -25.94 -26.74
CA TYR A 576 -5.64 -25.66 -26.07
C TYR A 576 -5.18 -26.79 -25.15
N ALA A 577 -6.07 -27.73 -24.84
CA ALA A 577 -5.75 -28.98 -24.17
C ALA A 577 -5.18 -30.04 -25.12
N CYS A 578 -5.18 -29.78 -26.43
CA CYS A 578 -4.58 -30.65 -27.42
C CYS A 578 -3.07 -30.39 -27.55
N PRO A 579 -2.25 -31.42 -27.81
CA PRO A 579 -0.82 -31.25 -27.97
C PRO A 579 -0.47 -30.48 -29.26
N ASN A 580 0.37 -29.45 -29.14
CA ASN A 580 1.12 -28.87 -30.25
C ASN A 580 2.36 -29.72 -30.48
N SER A 581 2.29 -30.65 -31.42
CA SER A 581 3.44 -31.49 -31.77
C SER A 581 4.51 -30.65 -32.48
N THR A 582 5.68 -30.48 -31.85
CA THR A 582 6.88 -29.93 -32.51
C THR A 582 7.73 -31.10 -33.02
N TYR A 583 7.74 -31.29 -34.34
CA TYR A 583 8.53 -32.34 -34.97
C TYR A 583 9.96 -31.81 -35.24
N SER A 584 10.98 -32.51 -34.75
CA SER A 584 12.39 -32.25 -35.07
C SER A 584 12.82 -33.27 -36.14
N CYS A 585 13.30 -32.78 -37.28
CA CYS A 585 13.68 -33.56 -38.47
C CYS A 585 15.17 -33.94 -38.53
N THR A 586 15.90 -33.74 -37.44
CA THR A 586 17.32 -34.06 -37.32
C THR A 586 17.53 -35.20 -36.34
N PHE A 587 18.34 -36.18 -36.72
CA PHE A 587 18.61 -37.38 -35.94
C PHE A 587 20.12 -37.62 -35.83
N LYS A 588 20.63 -37.88 -34.63
CA LYS A 588 22.03 -38.27 -34.42
C LYS A 588 22.20 -39.76 -34.68
N ASP A 589 23.24 -40.14 -35.42
CA ASP A 589 23.50 -41.56 -35.71
C ASP A 589 23.81 -42.33 -34.42
N PRO A 590 23.06 -43.40 -34.11
CA PRO A 590 23.31 -44.23 -32.93
C PRO A 590 24.64 -44.99 -32.99
N ILE A 591 25.24 -45.16 -34.17
CA ILE A 591 26.54 -45.85 -34.37
C ILE A 591 27.69 -44.84 -34.40
N ASN A 592 27.51 -43.71 -35.10
CA ASN A 592 28.54 -42.68 -35.31
C ASN A 592 28.13 -41.37 -34.64
N SER A 593 28.48 -41.15 -33.38
CA SER A 593 28.01 -40.01 -32.58
C SER A 593 28.30 -38.60 -33.16
N GLY A 594 29.25 -38.49 -34.09
CA GLY A 594 29.56 -37.26 -34.83
C GLY A 594 28.75 -37.07 -36.13
N PHE A 595 27.93 -38.04 -36.52
CA PHE A 595 27.13 -38.02 -37.74
C PHE A 595 25.67 -37.65 -37.43
N ILE A 596 25.11 -36.73 -38.21
CA ILE A 596 23.73 -36.24 -38.06
C ILE A 596 23.01 -36.42 -39.39
N TYR A 597 21.89 -37.14 -39.36
CA TYR A 597 20.94 -37.20 -40.46
C TYR A 597 20.01 -35.98 -40.38
N ASP A 598 20.02 -35.12 -41.39
CA ASP A 598 19.17 -33.92 -41.47
C ASP A 598 18.15 -34.04 -42.61
N PHE A 599 16.87 -34.18 -42.25
CA PHE A 599 15.75 -34.27 -43.17
C PHE A 599 14.95 -32.95 -43.31
N THR A 600 15.42 -31.84 -42.73
CA THR A 600 14.70 -30.54 -42.66
C THR A 600 14.46 -29.85 -44.02
N LYS A 601 15.25 -30.15 -45.05
CA LYS A 601 15.18 -29.51 -46.38
C LYS A 601 14.86 -30.51 -47.50
N THR A 602 13.79 -31.28 -47.31
CA THR A 602 13.33 -32.28 -48.29
C THR A 602 12.15 -31.75 -49.12
N GLU A 603 12.15 -31.98 -50.44
CA GLU A 603 10.97 -31.75 -51.28
C GLU A 603 9.86 -32.81 -51.01
N LYS A 604 10.23 -33.93 -50.37
CA LYS A 604 9.35 -35.01 -49.92
C LYS A 604 9.72 -35.45 -48.49
N SER A 605 9.06 -34.87 -47.51
CA SER A 605 9.07 -35.22 -46.07
C SER A 605 8.31 -36.51 -45.72
N SER A 606 7.67 -37.13 -46.71
CA SER A 606 6.81 -38.31 -46.57
C SER A 606 7.20 -39.38 -47.59
N LEU A 607 7.38 -40.63 -47.16
CA LEU A 607 7.69 -41.77 -48.01
C LEU A 607 6.43 -42.59 -48.27
N THR A 608 6.16 -42.91 -49.54
CA THR A 608 5.01 -43.72 -49.92
C THR A 608 5.48 -45.10 -50.34
N VAL A 609 5.17 -46.16 -49.58
CA VAL A 609 5.59 -47.54 -49.88
C VAL A 609 4.36 -48.37 -50.24
N ASN A 610 4.36 -49.01 -51.40
CA ASN A 610 3.33 -49.98 -51.78
C ASN A 610 3.78 -51.39 -51.40
N VAL A 611 2.97 -52.09 -50.59
CA VAL A 611 3.19 -53.48 -50.21
C VAL A 611 1.93 -54.27 -50.53
N ALA A 612 2.04 -55.23 -51.45
CA ALA A 612 0.96 -56.12 -51.84
C ALA A 612 -0.36 -55.40 -52.23
N GLY A 613 -0.26 -54.25 -52.90
CA GLY A 613 -1.43 -53.46 -53.36
C GLY A 613 -1.88 -52.38 -52.37
N THR A 614 -1.39 -52.40 -51.13
CA THR A 614 -1.69 -51.38 -50.12
C THR A 614 -0.60 -50.33 -50.08
N THR A 615 -1.01 -49.06 -50.13
CA THR A 615 -0.08 -47.92 -50.09
C THR A 615 0.02 -47.39 -48.65
N TYR A 616 1.23 -47.35 -48.11
CA TYR A 616 1.56 -46.81 -46.79
C TYR A 616 2.28 -45.47 -46.93
N LEU A 617 1.81 -44.43 -46.25
CA LEU A 617 2.44 -43.11 -46.22
C LEU A 617 3.15 -42.92 -44.87
N PHE A 618 4.47 -42.96 -44.87
CA PHE A 618 5.33 -42.76 -43.70
C PHE A 618 5.76 -41.30 -43.63
N ASP A 619 5.32 -40.58 -42.61
CA ASP A 619 5.76 -39.21 -42.37
C ASP A 619 7.04 -39.20 -41.53
N ILE A 620 8.12 -38.60 -42.04
CA ILE A 620 9.40 -38.50 -41.33
C ILE A 620 9.44 -37.25 -40.44
N CYS A 621 8.74 -36.19 -40.86
CA CYS A 621 8.98 -34.82 -40.43
C CYS A 621 7.75 -34.06 -39.91
N GLY A 622 6.56 -34.65 -40.01
CA GLY A 622 5.32 -34.06 -39.50
C GLY A 622 4.74 -32.98 -40.42
N ASP A 623 4.82 -33.16 -41.73
CA ASP A 623 4.45 -32.16 -42.75
C ASP A 623 2.93 -32.09 -43.03
N ASN A 624 2.09 -32.71 -42.18
CA ASN A 624 0.63 -32.65 -42.25
C ASN A 624 0.04 -33.14 -43.59
N LYS A 625 0.74 -34.02 -44.33
CA LYS A 625 0.18 -34.67 -45.52
C LYS A 625 -0.75 -35.81 -45.11
N SER A 626 -2.05 -35.59 -45.19
CA SER A 626 -3.07 -36.61 -45.00
C SER A 626 -3.32 -37.40 -46.30
N CYS A 627 -3.56 -38.71 -46.19
CA CYS A 627 -4.14 -39.50 -47.27
C CYS A 627 -5.49 -38.90 -47.69
N LYS A 628 -5.71 -38.65 -48.99
CA LYS A 628 -7.06 -38.36 -49.50
C LYS A 628 -7.88 -39.64 -49.44
N GLU A 629 -9.17 -39.54 -49.08
CA GLU A 629 -10.15 -40.61 -48.85
C GLU A 629 -9.74 -42.01 -49.34
N ASN A 630 -9.42 -42.91 -48.39
CA ASN A 630 -9.15 -44.34 -48.57
C ASN A 630 -8.05 -44.76 -49.57
N SER A 631 -7.19 -43.85 -50.05
CA SER A 631 -6.13 -44.20 -51.01
C SER A 631 -4.82 -44.72 -50.37
N CYS A 632 -4.61 -44.51 -49.07
CA CYS A 632 -3.43 -45.00 -48.34
C CYS A 632 -3.64 -45.14 -46.82
N ILE A 633 -2.77 -45.92 -46.17
CA ILE A 633 -2.65 -46.02 -44.71
C ILE A 633 -1.60 -45.00 -44.24
N TYR A 634 -2.03 -44.01 -43.45
CA TYR A 634 -1.13 -43.03 -42.84
C TYR A 634 -0.43 -43.63 -41.63
N VAL A 635 0.90 -43.57 -41.61
CA VAL A 635 1.74 -44.03 -40.49
C VAL A 635 2.34 -42.80 -39.80
N PRO A 636 1.95 -42.50 -38.55
CA PRO A 636 2.41 -41.31 -37.84
C PRO A 636 3.91 -41.37 -37.56
N VAL A 637 4.53 -40.19 -37.43
CA VAL A 637 5.97 -40.02 -37.17
C VAL A 637 6.40 -40.79 -35.91
N LYS A 638 7.45 -41.62 -36.03
CA LYS A 638 8.17 -42.18 -34.87
C LYS A 638 9.67 -41.86 -34.99
N LYS A 639 10.22 -41.19 -33.98
CA LYS A 639 11.53 -40.49 -34.04
C LYS A 639 12.76 -41.34 -33.63
N SER A 640 12.72 -42.67 -33.71
CA SER A 640 13.88 -43.47 -33.28
C SER A 640 14.72 -43.94 -34.45
N LEU A 641 15.98 -43.54 -34.48
CA LEU A 641 17.01 -44.34 -35.14
C LEU A 641 17.29 -45.55 -34.26
N VAL A 642 17.36 -46.71 -34.88
CA VAL A 642 17.70 -47.96 -34.20
C VAL A 642 18.86 -48.62 -34.91
N THR A 643 19.76 -49.22 -34.14
CA THR A 643 20.80 -50.08 -34.68
C THR A 643 20.23 -51.48 -34.84
N TYR A 644 20.17 -51.95 -36.08
CA TYR A 644 19.77 -53.32 -36.40
C TYR A 644 20.80 -53.92 -37.36
N GLN A 645 21.37 -55.07 -37.02
CA GLN A 645 22.43 -55.73 -37.81
C GLN A 645 23.60 -54.79 -38.17
N ASN A 646 24.08 -54.01 -37.19
CA ASN A 646 25.18 -53.05 -37.33
C ASN A 646 24.96 -51.95 -38.39
N LYS A 647 23.69 -51.64 -38.70
CA LYS A 647 23.30 -50.55 -39.58
C LYS A 647 22.22 -49.69 -38.92
N THR A 648 22.24 -48.41 -39.25
CA THR A 648 21.30 -47.42 -38.74
C THR A 648 20.02 -47.43 -39.57
N HIS A 649 18.88 -47.58 -38.89
CA HIS A 649 17.56 -47.64 -39.51
C HIS A 649 16.60 -46.61 -38.90
N LEU A 650 15.73 -46.01 -39.72
CA LEU A 650 14.54 -45.32 -39.22
C LEU A 650 13.45 -46.36 -38.89
N GLU A 651 12.98 -46.36 -37.65
CA GLU A 651 11.95 -47.28 -37.19
C GLU A 651 10.56 -46.63 -37.15
N PHE A 652 9.59 -47.30 -37.78
CA PHE A 652 8.16 -47.01 -37.65
C PHE A 652 7.43 -48.19 -37.02
N LEU A 653 6.48 -47.90 -36.12
CA LEU A 653 5.56 -48.91 -35.60
C LEU A 653 4.16 -48.60 -36.14
N LEU A 654 3.49 -49.63 -36.63
CA LEU A 654 2.13 -49.53 -37.13
C LEU A 654 1.18 -50.01 -36.03
N ASN A 655 0.10 -49.26 -35.81
CA ASN A 655 -0.94 -49.61 -34.86
C ASN A 655 -1.89 -50.68 -35.45
N GLN A 656 -1.32 -51.80 -35.91
CA GLN A 656 -2.04 -52.93 -36.48
C GLN A 656 -1.44 -54.26 -35.99
N PRO A 657 -2.26 -55.30 -35.76
CA PRO A 657 -1.76 -56.62 -35.39
C PRO A 657 -0.98 -57.25 -36.57
N CYS A 658 0.02 -58.06 -36.25
CA CYS A 658 0.79 -58.75 -37.28
C CYS A 658 -0.04 -59.88 -37.91
N ALA A 659 -0.40 -59.72 -39.19
CA ALA A 659 -1.14 -60.72 -39.95
C ALA A 659 -0.24 -61.92 -40.36
N PRO A 660 -0.78 -63.15 -40.46
CA PRO A 660 0.02 -64.35 -40.68
C PRO A 660 0.65 -64.46 -42.08
N VAL A 661 0.16 -63.74 -43.08
CA VAL A 661 0.71 -63.73 -44.46
C VAL A 661 1.05 -62.29 -44.84
N ASN A 662 2.33 -62.02 -45.11
CA ASN A 662 2.86 -60.69 -45.50
C ASN A 662 2.50 -59.52 -44.56
N GLY A 663 2.06 -59.82 -43.33
CA GLY A 663 1.72 -58.83 -42.32
C GLY A 663 2.96 -58.29 -41.60
N PHE A 664 2.92 -57.00 -41.27
CA PHE A 664 3.95 -56.35 -40.46
C PHE A 664 3.30 -55.31 -39.56
N ASN A 665 3.85 -55.14 -38.36
CA ASN A 665 3.50 -54.08 -37.43
C ASN A 665 4.70 -53.18 -37.07
N ARG A 666 5.86 -53.48 -37.66
CA ARG A 666 7.10 -52.72 -37.55
C ARG A 666 7.70 -52.53 -38.94
N THR A 667 8.26 -51.36 -39.22
CA THR A 667 8.99 -51.07 -40.45
C THR A 667 10.33 -50.46 -40.12
N LEU A 668 11.39 -50.94 -40.78
CA LEU A 668 12.75 -50.44 -40.66
C LEU A 668 13.22 -49.95 -42.03
N PHE A 669 13.48 -48.65 -42.15
CA PHE A 669 14.14 -48.09 -43.33
C PHE A 669 15.64 -48.06 -43.10
N GLU A 670 16.37 -48.90 -43.81
CA GLU A 670 17.83 -48.91 -43.84
C GLU A 670 18.31 -47.68 -44.61
N LEU A 671 19.06 -46.79 -43.95
CA LEU A 671 19.56 -45.56 -44.56
C LEU A 671 20.83 -45.86 -45.36
N GLU A 672 20.77 -45.66 -46.67
CA GLU A 672 21.88 -45.85 -47.59
C GLU A 672 22.22 -44.52 -48.28
N CYS A 673 23.49 -44.10 -48.22
CA CYS A 673 23.96 -42.90 -48.88
C CYS A 673 23.93 -43.05 -50.41
N ASP A 674 23.27 -42.11 -51.09
CA ASP A 674 23.36 -41.93 -52.54
C ASP A 674 23.90 -40.53 -52.84
N ASN A 675 25.08 -40.41 -53.45
CA ASN A 675 25.70 -39.10 -53.70
C ASN A 675 24.96 -38.24 -54.75
N ILE A 676 23.91 -38.76 -55.38
CA ILE A 676 23.10 -38.04 -56.38
C ILE A 676 21.98 -37.26 -55.69
N GLN A 677 21.96 -35.93 -55.85
CA GLN A 677 20.89 -35.10 -55.30
C GLN A 677 19.52 -35.47 -55.89
N ASN A 678 18.49 -35.52 -55.02
CA ASN A 678 17.09 -35.78 -55.37
C ASN A 678 16.82 -37.14 -56.05
N ASN A 679 17.74 -38.11 -55.91
CA ASN A 679 17.56 -39.48 -56.40
C ASN A 679 17.00 -40.41 -55.30
N ASP A 680 16.05 -39.91 -54.51
CA ASP A 680 15.47 -40.69 -53.41
C ASP A 680 14.65 -41.85 -53.97
N HIS A 681 15.13 -43.07 -53.75
CA HIS A 681 14.44 -44.27 -54.16
C HIS A 681 14.47 -45.31 -53.04
N PHE A 682 13.38 -46.06 -52.94
CA PHE A 682 13.26 -47.10 -51.95
C PHE A 682 12.95 -48.43 -52.61
N SER A 683 13.42 -49.50 -51.98
CA SER A 683 13.08 -50.87 -52.39
C SER A 683 12.75 -51.71 -51.17
N VAL A 684 11.65 -52.44 -51.24
CA VAL A 684 11.28 -53.40 -50.19
C VAL A 684 12.28 -54.55 -50.25
N LYS A 685 13.08 -54.74 -49.19
CA LYS A 685 14.07 -55.83 -49.11
C LYS A 685 13.40 -57.14 -48.73
N LYS A 686 12.66 -57.16 -47.62
CA LYS A 686 11.95 -58.35 -47.11
C LYS A 686 10.91 -58.01 -46.06
N ILE A 687 9.98 -58.94 -45.82
CA ILE A 687 9.11 -58.97 -44.64
C ILE A 687 9.48 -60.24 -43.86
N ALA A 688 9.93 -60.08 -42.62
CA ALA A 688 10.28 -61.20 -41.75
C ALA A 688 9.94 -60.87 -40.30
N ALA A 689 9.40 -61.83 -39.55
CA ALA A 689 9.04 -61.67 -38.13
C ALA A 689 8.28 -60.36 -37.85
N CYS A 690 7.19 -60.11 -38.59
CA CYS A 690 6.35 -58.92 -38.47
C CYS A 690 7.04 -57.58 -38.75
N THR A 691 8.24 -57.62 -39.35
CA THR A 691 9.04 -56.43 -39.67
C THR A 691 9.24 -56.30 -41.18
N LEU A 692 8.77 -55.19 -41.74
CA LEU A 692 9.05 -54.77 -43.11
C LEU A 692 10.40 -54.05 -43.14
N ILE A 693 11.36 -54.54 -43.91
CA ILE A 693 12.66 -53.88 -44.10
C ILE A 693 12.70 -53.26 -45.49
N VAL A 694 12.97 -51.96 -45.54
CA VAL A 694 13.00 -51.14 -46.77
C VAL A 694 14.39 -50.53 -46.90
N SER A 695 15.02 -50.65 -48.06
CA SER A 695 16.20 -49.85 -48.40
C SER A 695 15.73 -48.44 -48.73
N LEU A 696 16.29 -47.42 -48.10
CA LEU A 696 16.10 -46.03 -48.49
C LEU A 696 17.46 -45.46 -48.94
N LYS A 697 17.61 -45.32 -50.26
CA LYS A 697 18.78 -44.64 -50.84
C LYS A 697 18.48 -43.16 -50.97
N THR A 698 19.28 -42.33 -50.31
CA THR A 698 19.10 -40.88 -50.30
C THR A 698 20.43 -40.16 -50.09
N ASN A 699 20.60 -39.01 -50.73
CA ASN A 699 21.75 -38.14 -50.52
C ASN A 699 21.81 -37.51 -49.13
N ARG A 700 20.71 -37.58 -48.37
CA ARG A 700 20.64 -37.12 -46.98
C ARG A 700 21.23 -38.11 -45.98
N ALA A 701 21.51 -39.33 -46.41
CA ALA A 701 22.25 -40.31 -45.64
C ALA A 701 23.78 -40.22 -45.88
N CYS A 702 24.25 -39.26 -46.70
CA CYS A 702 25.67 -39.05 -47.00
C CYS A 702 26.34 -38.05 -46.04
N ASN A 703 27.64 -38.25 -45.80
CA ASN A 703 28.44 -37.40 -44.91
C ASN A 703 28.67 -36.01 -45.52
N SER A 704 28.31 -34.94 -44.80
CA SER A 704 28.47 -33.55 -45.26
C SER A 704 29.88 -32.97 -45.06
N GLN A 705 30.92 -33.82 -44.98
CA GLN A 705 32.32 -33.37 -44.91
C GLN A 705 33.15 -34.02 -46.02
N ASN A 706 33.39 -33.27 -47.12
CA ASN A 706 34.65 -33.18 -47.87
C ASN A 706 34.45 -32.50 -49.23
N HIS A 707 34.82 -31.21 -49.32
CA HIS A 707 35.33 -30.60 -50.55
C HIS A 707 36.56 -29.77 -50.17
N VAL A 708 37.75 -30.38 -50.26
CA VAL A 708 39.04 -29.66 -50.25
C VAL A 708 39.94 -30.32 -51.30
N VAL A 709 40.47 -29.50 -52.21
CA VAL A 709 41.45 -29.83 -53.25
C VAL A 709 42.85 -29.91 -52.60
N PRO A 710 43.72 -30.87 -52.97
CA PRO A 710 45.00 -31.06 -52.29
C PRO A 710 46.11 -30.20 -52.89
N VAL A 711 47.02 -29.69 -52.05
CA VAL A 711 48.37 -29.28 -52.45
C VAL A 711 49.38 -29.85 -51.43
N GLU A 712 50.36 -30.53 -52.00
CA GLU A 712 51.58 -31.16 -51.47
C GLU A 712 52.39 -30.23 -50.56
N SER A 713 52.76 -30.69 -49.36
CA SER A 713 54.04 -31.31 -48.95
C SER A 713 55.22 -30.32 -48.81
N VAL A 714 55.87 -30.35 -47.65
CA VAL A 714 57.32 -30.59 -47.44
C VAL A 714 57.66 -30.34 -45.96
N GLU A 715 58.46 -31.26 -45.46
CA GLU A 715 58.84 -31.59 -44.08
C GLU A 715 59.84 -30.61 -43.43
N HIS A 716 59.87 -30.54 -42.09
CA HIS A 716 60.98 -31.16 -41.34
C HIS A 716 60.79 -31.16 -39.81
N ASP A 717 61.13 -32.32 -39.26
CA ASP A 717 61.22 -32.78 -37.88
C ASP A 717 62.18 -32.03 -36.95
N THR A 718 61.88 -32.13 -35.65
CA THR A 718 62.69 -32.61 -34.51
C THR A 718 62.20 -31.88 -33.24
N GLY A 719 61.97 -32.46 -32.06
CA GLY A 719 62.15 -33.79 -31.48
C GLY A 719 62.11 -33.63 -29.95
N SER A 720 61.04 -34.14 -29.33
CA SER A 720 60.82 -34.57 -27.93
C SER A 720 61.80 -34.23 -26.78
N GLN A 721 61.27 -33.76 -25.63
CA GLN A 721 61.22 -34.52 -24.34
C GLN A 721 60.49 -33.81 -23.16
N GLU A 722 59.52 -34.54 -22.58
CA GLU A 722 59.08 -34.69 -21.17
C GLU A 722 59.27 -33.58 -20.11
N LYS A 723 58.20 -33.08 -19.45
CA LYS A 723 57.54 -33.62 -18.22
C LYS A 723 56.59 -32.59 -17.53
N HIS A 724 55.46 -33.13 -17.04
CA HIS A 724 54.56 -32.71 -15.94
C HIS A 724 53.80 -31.37 -15.88
N GLU A 725 52.54 -31.51 -15.45
CA GLU A 725 51.44 -30.55 -15.24
C GLU A 725 51.73 -29.35 -14.34
N SER A 726 51.18 -28.18 -14.70
CA SER A 726 50.40 -27.28 -13.82
C SER A 726 49.84 -26.07 -14.61
N VAL A 727 48.98 -25.29 -13.96
CA VAL A 727 47.78 -24.57 -14.43
C VAL A 727 48.01 -23.08 -14.72
N GLU A 728 47.09 -22.46 -15.50
CA GLU A 728 46.81 -21.02 -15.68
C GLU A 728 47.86 -20.19 -16.47
N HIS A 729 47.58 -19.12 -17.23
CA HIS A 729 46.44 -18.21 -17.40
C HIS A 729 46.57 -17.55 -18.80
N ASP A 730 45.51 -16.87 -19.26
CA ASP A 730 45.46 -15.73 -20.22
C ASP A 730 46.72 -15.30 -21.02
N THR A 731 46.51 -14.90 -22.28
CA THR A 731 47.06 -13.61 -22.74
C THR A 731 46.30 -13.08 -23.95
N ARG A 732 46.07 -11.76 -23.91
CA ARG A 732 45.52 -10.96 -25.00
C ARG A 732 46.66 -10.24 -25.71
N THR A 733 46.66 -10.30 -27.06
CA THR A 733 47.09 -9.25 -28.03
C THR A 733 48.58 -8.86 -28.07
N GLN A 734 49.21 -8.33 -29.13
CA GLN A 734 48.78 -7.57 -30.32
C GLN A 734 49.99 -7.35 -31.25
N GLU A 735 49.77 -6.96 -32.51
CA GLU A 735 50.69 -6.04 -33.21
C GLU A 735 49.92 -5.21 -34.26
N LYS A 736 49.87 -3.87 -34.11
CA LYS A 736 50.62 -2.91 -34.96
C LYS A 736 50.25 -1.42 -34.77
N HIS A 737 51.34 -0.67 -34.51
CA HIS A 737 51.77 0.68 -34.88
C HIS A 737 51.31 1.97 -34.15
N ASP A 738 52.38 2.72 -33.79
CA ASP A 738 52.54 3.97 -33.04
C ASP A 738 52.32 5.28 -33.80
N LYS A 739 51.93 6.34 -33.07
CA LYS A 739 52.66 7.63 -32.90
C LYS A 739 52.01 8.53 -31.83
N ILE A 740 52.85 9.28 -31.10
CA ILE A 740 52.63 10.01 -29.82
C ILE A 740 52.52 11.54 -30.05
N ILE A 741 51.93 12.37 -29.16
CA ILE A 741 52.53 13.42 -28.25
C ILE A 741 51.38 14.44 -27.88
N PRO A 742 51.27 15.12 -26.69
CA PRO A 742 51.45 14.74 -25.27
C PRO A 742 50.44 15.37 -24.25
N ILE A 743 50.61 14.94 -22.99
CA ILE A 743 50.27 15.41 -21.62
C ILE A 743 49.88 16.90 -21.39
N GLU A 744 48.88 17.12 -20.51
CA GLU A 744 48.83 18.24 -19.55
C GLU A 744 48.25 17.78 -18.18
N GLN A 745 48.81 18.31 -17.09
CA GLN A 745 48.64 17.96 -15.67
C GLN A 745 47.68 18.94 -14.93
N ILE A 746 47.54 18.71 -13.61
CA ILE A 746 47.20 19.65 -12.50
C ILE A 746 45.72 19.54 -11.99
N PRO A 747 45.39 19.63 -10.68
CA PRO A 747 45.78 18.78 -9.53
C PRO A 747 44.61 18.57 -8.48
N ASP A 748 44.91 17.86 -7.39
CA ASP A 748 44.17 17.87 -6.11
C ASP A 748 44.09 19.28 -5.48
N GLU A 749 43.00 19.61 -4.77
CA GLU A 749 43.05 20.49 -3.58
C GLU A 749 41.88 20.28 -2.60
N LEU A 750 42.25 20.04 -1.34
CA LEU A 750 41.68 20.46 -0.04
C LEU A 750 40.15 20.62 0.15
N ASP A 751 39.59 19.96 1.17
CA ASP A 751 39.59 20.59 2.50
C ASP A 751 39.20 19.66 3.66
N LYS A 752 39.88 19.90 4.78
CA LYS A 752 39.82 19.22 6.06
C LYS A 752 39.14 20.17 7.04
N TYR A 753 38.11 19.74 7.77
CA TYR A 753 37.79 20.34 9.08
C TYR A 753 37.27 19.30 10.06
N ASP A 754 38.07 19.15 11.11
CA ASP A 754 37.87 18.38 12.33
C ASP A 754 36.78 19.00 13.24
N THR A 755 36.10 18.16 14.02
CA THR A 755 36.03 18.22 15.50
C THR A 755 35.15 17.05 16.02
N VAL A 756 35.75 15.99 16.61
CA VAL A 756 36.14 15.80 18.04
C VAL A 756 34.88 15.64 18.91
N GLU A 757 34.43 14.40 19.15
CA GLU A 757 34.81 13.43 20.22
C GLU A 757 34.14 13.69 21.58
N GLU A 758 33.41 12.67 22.05
CA GLU A 758 33.62 11.93 23.32
C GLU A 758 32.39 11.06 23.62
N SER A 759 32.44 9.86 24.19
CA SER A 759 33.46 8.82 24.31
C SER A 759 32.72 7.57 24.84
N SER A 760 33.02 6.38 24.31
CA SER A 760 33.25 5.15 25.08
C SER A 760 33.42 3.93 24.16
N ASN A 761 34.67 3.49 24.07
CA ASN A 761 35.25 2.25 23.53
C ASN A 761 35.07 1.87 22.03
N PRO A 762 36.18 1.74 21.28
CA PRO A 762 36.16 1.30 19.90
C PRO A 762 36.05 -0.23 19.83
N VAL A 763 34.94 -0.73 19.30
CA VAL A 763 34.94 -2.05 18.67
C VAL A 763 35.70 -1.89 17.36
N ILE A 764 36.89 -2.49 17.27
CA ILE A 764 37.71 -2.48 16.05
C ILE A 764 36.88 -3.12 14.92
N GLN A 765 36.38 -2.29 14.00
CA GLN A 765 35.67 -2.74 12.80
C GLN A 765 36.68 -3.20 11.75
N TYR A 766 36.88 -4.51 11.63
CA TYR A 766 37.49 -5.09 10.44
C TYR A 766 36.42 -5.36 9.39
N THR A 767 35.96 -4.34 8.66
CA THR A 767 35.24 -4.60 7.42
C THR A 767 36.26 -4.72 6.29
N LYS A 768 36.51 -5.95 5.81
CA LYS A 768 37.16 -6.12 4.49
C LYS A 768 36.34 -5.34 3.45
N HIS A 769 37.00 -4.73 2.47
CA HIS A 769 36.35 -4.03 1.35
C HIS A 769 35.57 -5.02 0.47
N CYS A 770 34.38 -5.39 0.91
CA CYS A 770 33.49 -6.27 0.16
C CYS A 770 32.76 -5.44 -0.91
N THR A 771 32.82 -5.91 -2.15
CA THR A 771 32.11 -5.30 -3.29
C THR A 771 31.09 -6.28 -3.86
N ILE A 772 29.97 -5.75 -4.32
CA ILE A 772 28.92 -6.50 -5.00
C ILE A 772 28.99 -6.10 -6.47
N THR A 773 29.31 -7.07 -7.33
CA THR A 773 29.23 -6.89 -8.78
C THR A 773 27.94 -7.47 -9.31
N ASN A 774 27.24 -6.71 -10.15
CA ASN A 774 26.18 -7.23 -11.01
C ASN A 774 26.82 -8.11 -12.10
N PRO A 775 26.46 -9.39 -12.22
CA PRO A 775 27.07 -10.32 -13.18
C PRO A 775 26.75 -10.04 -14.65
N TYR A 776 25.80 -9.15 -14.95
CA TYR A 776 25.36 -8.85 -16.33
C TYR A 776 25.83 -7.49 -16.87
N THR A 777 26.15 -6.54 -16.00
CA THR A 777 26.52 -5.16 -16.39
C THR A 777 27.90 -4.73 -15.90
N ASP A 778 28.60 -5.59 -15.16
CA ASP A 778 29.87 -5.31 -14.46
C ASP A 778 29.81 -4.13 -13.49
N TYR A 779 28.60 -3.63 -13.16
CA TYR A 779 28.44 -2.57 -12.18
C TYR A 779 28.82 -3.07 -10.78
N THR A 780 29.76 -2.38 -10.13
CA THR A 780 30.28 -2.71 -8.80
C THR A 780 29.81 -1.71 -7.75
N PHE A 781 29.30 -2.23 -6.63
CA PHE A 781 28.90 -1.46 -5.47
C PHE A 781 29.74 -1.83 -4.26
N ASN A 782 30.36 -0.85 -3.61
CA ASN A 782 31.17 -1.07 -2.42
C ASN A 782 30.28 -1.08 -1.16
N ILE A 783 30.21 -2.22 -0.48
CA ILE A 783 29.36 -2.45 0.68
C ILE A 783 29.81 -1.60 1.88
N SER A 784 31.10 -1.25 1.98
CA SER A 784 31.64 -0.39 3.05
C SER A 784 31.03 1.02 3.07
N ARG A 785 30.29 1.43 2.02
CA ARG A 785 29.52 2.68 2.01
C ARG A 785 28.27 2.63 2.88
N LEU A 786 27.78 1.43 3.18
CA LEU A 786 26.69 1.20 4.12
C LEU A 786 27.37 1.13 5.49
N ASN A 787 27.13 2.12 6.36
CA ASN A 787 27.76 2.24 7.67
C ASN A 787 27.23 1.16 8.65
N LEU A 788 27.45 -0.11 8.31
CA LEU A 788 26.88 -1.29 8.93
C LEU A 788 27.73 -1.65 10.14
N ASN A 789 27.15 -1.52 11.34
CA ASN A 789 27.82 -1.86 12.59
C ASN A 789 27.79 -3.39 12.82
N VAL A 790 28.48 -4.16 11.95
CA VAL A 790 28.47 -5.63 11.93
C VAL A 790 29.86 -6.17 12.19
N SER A 791 29.99 -7.09 13.16
CA SER A 791 31.26 -7.65 13.63
C SER A 791 31.70 -8.91 12.86
N SER A 792 31.56 -8.93 11.53
CA SER A 792 31.94 -10.08 10.70
C SER A 792 33.25 -9.82 9.94
N SER A 793 34.21 -10.75 10.05
CA SER A 793 35.47 -10.76 9.28
C SER A 793 35.32 -11.36 7.87
N VAL A 794 34.11 -11.79 7.50
CA VAL A 794 33.75 -12.48 6.25
C VAL A 794 32.75 -11.64 5.46
N CYS A 795 32.91 -11.56 4.14
CA CYS A 795 31.97 -10.87 3.27
C CYS A 795 30.59 -11.56 3.30
N PRO A 796 29.49 -10.80 3.21
CA PRO A 796 28.15 -11.37 3.30
C PRO A 796 27.83 -12.21 2.06
N ASP A 797 26.99 -13.22 2.24
CA ASP A 797 26.36 -13.90 1.11
C ASP A 797 25.36 -12.97 0.44
N LYS A 798 25.34 -12.97 -0.89
CA LYS A 798 24.51 -12.08 -1.70
C LYS A 798 23.44 -12.87 -2.46
N SER A 799 22.23 -12.36 -2.47
CA SER A 799 21.10 -12.86 -3.25
C SER A 799 20.48 -11.71 -4.03
N PHE A 800 20.33 -11.88 -5.34
CA PHE A 800 19.63 -10.92 -6.20
C PHE A 800 18.22 -11.43 -6.43
N ASN A 801 17.23 -10.61 -6.07
CA ASN A 801 15.83 -10.89 -6.36
C ASN A 801 15.31 -9.83 -7.33
N GLU A 802 15.34 -10.18 -8.62
CA GLU A 802 14.94 -9.30 -9.73
C GLU A 802 13.42 -9.00 -9.69
N GLU A 803 12.59 -9.96 -9.26
CA GLU A 803 11.12 -9.79 -9.19
C GLU A 803 10.68 -8.77 -8.13
N SER A 804 11.40 -8.69 -7.00
CA SER A 804 11.12 -7.73 -5.91
C SER A 804 11.97 -6.46 -5.97
N GLN A 805 12.88 -6.37 -6.94
CA GLN A 805 13.90 -5.31 -7.05
C GLN A 805 14.71 -5.11 -5.76
N VAL A 806 15.14 -6.21 -5.14
CA VAL A 806 15.92 -6.19 -3.90
C VAL A 806 17.20 -7.02 -4.05
N VAL A 807 18.31 -6.47 -3.58
CA VAL A 807 19.54 -7.23 -3.32
C VAL A 807 19.65 -7.49 -1.82
N THR A 808 19.71 -8.76 -1.42
CA THR A 808 19.81 -9.16 0.00
C THR A 808 21.22 -9.63 0.32
N LEU A 809 21.79 -9.10 1.39
CA LEU A 809 23.09 -9.47 1.94
C LEU A 809 22.89 -10.11 3.31
N ILE A 810 23.48 -11.27 3.53
CA ILE A 810 23.34 -12.04 4.77
C ILE A 810 24.72 -12.16 5.43
N TYR A 811 24.83 -11.65 6.65
CA TYR A 811 25.96 -11.85 7.53
C TYR A 811 25.56 -12.84 8.61
N ASP A 812 26.11 -14.04 8.54
CA ASP A 812 26.00 -14.99 9.64
C ASP A 812 26.86 -14.49 10.81
N THR A 813 26.25 -14.34 11.98
CA THR A 813 26.99 -13.99 13.19
C THR A 813 27.14 -15.23 14.07
N SER A 814 28.25 -15.33 14.78
CA SER A 814 28.51 -16.44 15.71
C SER A 814 27.72 -16.34 17.03
N ASN A 815 26.89 -15.31 17.19
CA ASN A 815 26.11 -15.08 18.40
C ASN A 815 24.91 -16.03 18.47
N ILE A 816 24.68 -16.62 19.64
CA ILE A 816 23.61 -17.60 19.86
C ILE A 816 22.35 -16.88 20.37
N CYS A 817 21.20 -17.19 19.79
CA CYS A 817 19.88 -16.70 20.18
C CYS A 817 18.92 -17.88 20.41
N PHE A 818 17.77 -17.60 21.02
CA PHE A 818 16.75 -18.62 21.31
C PHE A 818 15.45 -18.30 20.58
N ASN A 819 15.08 -19.18 19.64
CA ASN A 819 13.83 -19.08 18.89
C ASN A 819 12.90 -20.23 19.32
N LYS A 820 11.80 -19.89 20.01
CA LYS A 820 10.82 -20.87 20.53
C LYS A 820 11.51 -22.04 21.28
N ASP A 821 12.41 -21.71 22.20
CA ASP A 821 13.18 -22.64 23.03
C ASP A 821 14.17 -23.56 22.29
N LYS A 822 14.43 -23.32 20.99
CA LYS A 822 15.53 -23.94 20.23
C LYS A 822 16.72 -22.99 20.11
N ARG A 823 17.92 -23.55 20.25
CA ARG A 823 19.20 -22.85 20.09
C ARG A 823 19.41 -22.54 18.61
N ASP A 824 19.54 -21.27 18.27
CA ASP A 824 19.69 -20.78 16.89
C ASP A 824 20.81 -19.71 16.83
N TYR A 825 21.25 -19.32 15.64
CA TYR A 825 22.30 -18.31 15.47
C TYR A 825 21.71 -16.98 14.98
N SER A 826 22.21 -15.85 15.51
CA SER A 826 21.71 -14.57 15.07
C SER A 826 22.25 -14.22 13.67
N GLN A 827 21.38 -13.70 12.81
CA GLN A 827 21.76 -13.25 11.47
C GLN A 827 21.61 -11.74 11.32
N THR A 828 22.53 -11.10 10.62
CA THR A 828 22.32 -9.71 10.17
C THR A 828 22.01 -9.69 8.69
N ILE A 829 20.83 -9.17 8.32
CA ILE A 829 20.34 -9.13 6.95
C ILE A 829 20.35 -7.67 6.48
N VAL A 830 20.80 -7.41 5.25
CA VAL A 830 20.78 -6.08 4.64
C VAL A 830 20.05 -6.16 3.30
N GLU A 831 18.95 -5.44 3.13
CA GLU A 831 18.21 -5.34 1.88
C GLU A 831 18.48 -4.00 1.20
N LEU A 832 18.98 -4.03 -0.03
CA LEU A 832 19.12 -2.88 -0.91
C LEU A 832 17.95 -2.86 -1.89
N LYS A 833 17.03 -1.90 -1.73
CA LYS A 833 15.85 -1.74 -2.58
C LYS A 833 16.08 -0.64 -3.62
N CYS A 834 15.76 -0.94 -4.88
CA CYS A 834 15.79 0.06 -5.95
C CYS A 834 14.64 1.07 -5.81
N ASN A 835 14.98 2.36 -5.73
CA ASN A 835 14.02 3.46 -5.89
C ASN A 835 14.76 4.73 -6.34
N ASN A 836 14.25 5.39 -7.37
CA ASN A 836 14.89 6.57 -7.97
C ASN A 836 14.65 7.87 -7.18
N ASN A 837 13.69 7.93 -6.26
CA ASN A 837 13.21 9.21 -5.71
C ASN A 837 13.31 9.39 -4.17
N VAL A 838 13.82 8.44 -3.37
CA VAL A 838 13.90 8.61 -1.91
C VAL A 838 15.03 7.78 -1.28
N ARG A 839 15.78 8.36 -0.32
CA ARG A 839 16.63 7.61 0.64
C ARG A 839 15.90 7.48 1.98
N LYS A 840 15.15 6.39 2.18
CA LYS A 840 14.61 6.01 3.49
C LYS A 840 15.29 4.72 3.94
N ASN A 841 15.91 4.75 5.11
CA ASN A 841 16.51 3.57 5.73
C ASN A 841 15.66 3.16 6.92
N SER A 842 15.41 1.86 7.08
CA SER A 842 14.66 1.32 8.21
C SER A 842 15.35 0.09 8.77
N THR A 843 15.16 -0.18 10.06
CA THR A 843 15.75 -1.33 10.74
C THR A 843 14.63 -2.15 11.37
N GLU A 844 14.64 -3.45 11.12
CA GLU A 844 13.71 -4.43 11.69
C GLU A 844 14.50 -5.37 12.61
N ASN A 845 14.10 -5.47 13.87
CA ASN A 845 14.76 -6.33 14.86
C ASN A 845 13.86 -7.54 15.15
N GLY A 846 14.38 -8.74 14.89
CA GLY A 846 13.78 -10.02 15.25
C GLY A 846 14.47 -10.67 16.46
N ARG A 847 13.93 -11.79 16.95
CA ARG A 847 14.53 -12.54 18.10
C ARG A 847 15.88 -13.17 17.77
N CYS A 848 16.09 -13.52 16.51
CA CYS A 848 17.30 -14.17 16.00
C CYS A 848 17.84 -13.53 14.72
N PHE A 849 17.38 -12.33 14.37
CA PHE A 849 17.95 -11.59 13.25
C PHE A 849 17.83 -10.09 13.45
N LYS A 850 18.71 -9.35 12.79
CA LYS A 850 18.66 -7.89 12.67
C LYS A 850 18.70 -7.52 11.20
N LYS A 851 17.66 -6.88 10.70
CA LYS A 851 17.49 -6.57 9.28
C LYS A 851 17.58 -5.06 9.04
N PHE A 852 18.49 -4.64 8.17
CA PHE A 852 18.63 -3.25 7.71
C PHE A 852 18.09 -3.14 6.29
N ILE A 853 17.28 -2.14 6.02
CA ILE A 853 16.70 -1.90 4.69
C ILE A 853 17.18 -0.53 4.22
N TYR A 854 17.88 -0.50 3.09
CA TYR A 854 18.37 0.71 2.44
C TYR A 854 17.69 0.89 1.10
N VAL A 855 17.15 2.07 0.86
CA VAL A 855 16.54 2.44 -0.42
C VAL A 855 17.50 3.40 -1.13
N LEU A 856 18.10 2.95 -2.24
CA LEU A 856 19.20 3.64 -2.92
C LEU A 856 19.05 3.52 -4.46
N PRO A 857 19.28 4.61 -5.23
CA PRO A 857 19.30 4.54 -6.71
C PRO A 857 20.39 3.62 -7.26
N GLU A 858 21.52 3.50 -6.56
CA GLU A 858 22.63 2.62 -6.94
C GLU A 858 22.25 1.13 -6.90
N ALA A 859 21.26 0.76 -6.09
CA ALA A 859 20.71 -0.61 -6.08
C ALA A 859 20.00 -0.97 -7.39
N CYS A 860 19.47 0.04 -8.13
CA CYS A 860 18.85 -0.19 -9.42
C CYS A 860 19.87 -0.69 -10.46
N LYS A 861 21.09 -0.14 -10.45
CA LYS A 861 22.18 -0.58 -11.35
C LYS A 861 22.68 -1.99 -11.04
N LEU A 862 22.61 -2.40 -9.77
CA LEU A 862 22.91 -3.77 -9.35
C LEU A 862 21.90 -4.81 -9.86
N LEU A 863 20.72 -4.38 -10.30
CA LEU A 863 19.60 -5.22 -10.73
C LEU A 863 19.28 -5.06 -12.22
N GLU A 864 20.11 -4.34 -12.98
CA GLU A 864 19.97 -4.24 -14.44
C GLU A 864 20.32 -5.58 -15.11
N THR A 865 19.44 -6.10 -15.96
CA THR A 865 19.69 -7.29 -16.78
C THR A 865 20.24 -6.89 -18.16
N GLY A 866 21.20 -7.67 -18.68
CA GLY A 866 21.89 -7.38 -19.92
C GLY A 866 20.94 -7.27 -21.12
N LYS A 867 20.88 -6.10 -21.75
CA LYS A 867 20.14 -5.90 -23.01
C LYS A 867 20.78 -6.75 -24.11
N VAL A 868 19.99 -7.64 -24.72
CA VAL A 868 20.30 -8.24 -26.02
C VAL A 868 20.49 -7.12 -27.04
N LEU A 869 21.69 -7.04 -27.62
CA LEU A 869 22.00 -6.21 -28.78
C LEU A 869 21.10 -6.61 -29.95
N GLN A 870 20.09 -5.80 -30.26
CA GLN A 870 19.62 -5.68 -31.64
C GLN A 870 20.41 -4.56 -32.33
N SER A 871 21.07 -4.96 -33.43
CA SER A 871 21.85 -4.11 -34.31
C SER A 871 21.00 -2.97 -34.87
N LYS A 872 21.44 -1.73 -34.62
CA LYS A 872 21.04 -0.58 -35.43
C LYS A 872 21.73 -0.67 -36.78
N VAL A 873 21.01 -1.16 -37.78
CA VAL A 873 21.31 -0.80 -39.17
C VAL A 873 20.80 0.63 -39.37
N ALA A 874 21.74 1.54 -39.64
CA ALA A 874 21.41 2.90 -40.05
C ALA A 874 20.71 2.86 -41.42
N SER A 875 19.47 3.35 -41.47
CA SER A 875 18.90 3.86 -42.72
C SER A 875 18.30 5.23 -42.44
N SER A 876 18.87 6.22 -43.11
CA SER A 876 18.41 7.59 -43.15
C SER A 876 17.13 7.67 -43.99
N ILE A 877 15.97 7.91 -43.36
CA ILE A 877 14.80 8.45 -44.05
C ILE A 877 14.30 9.67 -43.26
N ASN A 878 14.17 10.77 -43.99
CA ASN A 878 13.96 12.11 -43.49
C ASN A 878 12.47 12.30 -43.09
N VAL A 879 12.16 12.22 -41.79
CA VAL A 879 10.78 12.25 -41.23
C VAL A 879 10.11 13.64 -41.32
N GLY A 880 10.84 14.68 -41.73
CA GLY A 880 10.32 16.05 -41.83
C GLY A 880 9.23 16.27 -42.88
N ALA A 881 9.11 15.41 -43.90
CA ALA A 881 8.12 15.58 -44.96
C ALA A 881 6.79 14.83 -44.72
N ILE A 882 6.77 13.79 -43.87
CA ILE A 882 5.59 12.93 -43.69
C ILE A 882 4.59 13.53 -42.69
N ILE A 883 5.09 14.28 -41.69
CA ILE A 883 4.25 14.90 -40.66
C ILE A 883 3.38 16.03 -41.24
N GLY A 884 3.84 16.71 -42.30
CA GLY A 884 3.06 17.73 -43.00
C GLY A 884 1.86 17.18 -43.78
N TYR A 885 2.01 16.02 -44.43
CA TYR A 885 0.93 15.43 -45.23
C TYR A 885 -0.14 14.73 -44.37
N VAL A 886 0.24 14.17 -43.21
CA VAL A 886 -0.73 13.55 -42.29
C VAL A 886 -1.60 14.59 -41.59
N PHE A 887 -1.05 15.77 -41.25
CA PHE A 887 -1.84 16.86 -40.66
C PHE A 887 -2.85 17.48 -41.65
N LEU A 888 -2.49 17.59 -42.94
CA LEU A 888 -3.43 18.05 -43.98
C LEU A 888 -4.53 17.03 -44.28
N GLY A 889 -4.24 15.73 -44.20
CA GLY A 889 -5.24 14.66 -44.39
C GLY A 889 -6.26 14.54 -43.25
N ILE A 890 -5.83 14.74 -42.00
CA ILE A 890 -6.73 14.68 -40.83
C ILE A 890 -7.67 15.89 -40.78
N VAL A 891 -7.20 17.07 -41.19
CA VAL A 891 -8.05 18.28 -41.27
C VAL A 891 -9.07 18.17 -42.43
N ALA A 892 -8.70 17.55 -43.55
CA ALA A 892 -9.61 17.34 -44.69
C ALA A 892 -10.75 16.34 -44.40
N LEU A 893 -10.56 15.38 -43.49
CA LEU A 893 -11.59 14.40 -43.08
C LEU A 893 -12.48 14.87 -41.93
N ALA A 894 -12.01 15.81 -41.10
CA ALA A 894 -12.80 16.32 -39.96
C ALA A 894 -13.89 17.32 -40.38
N ILE A 895 -13.66 18.10 -41.45
CA ILE A 895 -14.58 19.15 -41.90
C ILE A 895 -15.92 18.59 -42.44
N PRO A 896 -15.94 17.53 -43.28
CA PRO A 896 -17.20 16.92 -43.73
C PRO A 896 -18.02 16.30 -42.59
N VAL A 897 -17.36 15.67 -41.62
CA VAL A 897 -18.02 15.03 -40.47
C VAL A 897 -18.68 16.07 -39.55
N LEU A 898 -18.00 17.19 -39.32
CA LEU A 898 -18.56 18.31 -38.55
C LEU A 898 -19.71 19.02 -39.29
N LEU A 899 -19.64 19.14 -40.62
CA LEU A 899 -20.73 19.70 -41.41
C LEU A 899 -21.97 18.78 -41.44
N VAL A 900 -21.77 17.45 -41.50
CA VAL A 900 -22.86 16.47 -41.40
C VAL A 900 -23.47 16.46 -40.00
N ALA A 901 -22.66 16.55 -38.94
CA ALA A 901 -23.15 16.66 -37.56
C ALA A 901 -23.93 17.96 -37.34
N PHE A 902 -23.46 19.09 -37.90
CA PHE A 902 -24.17 20.37 -37.84
C PHE A 902 -25.48 20.34 -38.64
N TRP A 903 -25.51 19.66 -39.79
CA TRP A 903 -26.72 19.48 -40.60
C TRP A 903 -27.75 18.58 -39.91
N ILE A 904 -27.30 17.49 -39.26
CA ILE A 904 -28.16 16.60 -38.45
C ILE A 904 -28.72 17.36 -37.23
N HIS A 905 -27.90 18.19 -36.58
CA HIS A 905 -28.36 18.99 -35.44
C HIS A 905 -29.37 20.08 -35.88
N LYS A 906 -29.13 20.74 -37.01
CA LYS A 906 -30.05 21.75 -37.58
C LYS A 906 -31.37 21.13 -38.06
N LYS A 907 -31.33 19.91 -38.60
CA LYS A 907 -32.54 19.15 -39.00
C LYS A 907 -33.34 18.64 -37.78
N ARG A 908 -32.69 18.30 -36.67
CA ARG A 908 -33.38 17.97 -35.39
C ARG A 908 -33.97 19.19 -34.69
N SER A 909 -33.35 20.37 -34.83
CA SER A 909 -33.84 21.63 -34.27
C SER A 909 -35.07 22.16 -35.03
N ASN A 910 -35.08 22.08 -36.36
CA ASN A 910 -36.21 22.54 -37.18
C ASN A 910 -37.46 21.63 -37.11
N ASN A 911 -37.34 20.38 -36.63
CA ASN A 911 -38.50 19.49 -36.45
C ASN A 911 -39.16 19.56 -35.06
N ARG A 912 -38.61 20.31 -34.09
CA ARG A 912 -39.26 20.53 -32.77
C ARG A 912 -40.05 21.83 -32.67
N CYS A 913 -40.05 22.66 -33.72
CA CYS A 913 -40.93 23.84 -33.82
C CYS A 913 -42.25 23.59 -34.57
N TYR A 914 -42.53 22.35 -35.00
CA TYR A 914 -43.77 22.00 -35.72
C TYR A 914 -44.72 21.09 -34.94
N GLU A 915 -44.40 20.73 -33.68
CA GLU A 915 -45.22 19.81 -32.86
C GLU A 915 -45.79 20.44 -31.56
N SER A 916 -45.69 21.76 -31.40
CA SER A 916 -46.21 22.49 -30.23
C SER A 916 -47.23 23.59 -30.57
N LEU A 917 -47.73 23.63 -31.81
CA LEU A 917 -48.78 24.56 -32.27
C LEU A 917 -50.12 23.89 -32.67
N PHE A 918 -50.31 22.60 -32.36
CA PHE A 918 -51.61 21.92 -32.49
C PHE A 918 -51.95 21.16 -31.20
N LYS A 919 -52.29 21.90 -30.13
CA LYS A 919 -53.12 21.43 -29.01
C LYS A 919 -53.56 22.60 -28.12
N MET A 920 -54.30 23.53 -28.72
CA MET A 920 -55.18 24.45 -28.00
C MET A 920 -56.48 24.56 -28.81
N GLY A 921 -57.57 24.02 -28.26
CA GLY A 921 -58.91 24.17 -28.81
C GLY A 921 -59.84 23.02 -28.48
N TYR A 922 -60.84 23.32 -27.63
CA TYR A 922 -62.15 22.66 -27.48
C TYR A 922 -62.20 21.31 -26.73
N HIS A 923 -63.15 21.01 -25.84
CA HIS A 923 -64.33 21.72 -25.29
C HIS A 923 -64.83 20.97 -24.03
N LYS A 924 -65.38 21.74 -23.07
CA LYS A 924 -66.63 21.55 -22.31
C LYS A 924 -66.87 20.36 -21.36
N ASP A 925 -67.44 20.75 -20.22
CA ASP A 925 -68.24 20.02 -19.24
C ASP A 925 -69.29 19.08 -19.84
N VAL A 926 -69.69 18.05 -19.07
CA VAL A 926 -71.07 17.74 -18.64
C VAL A 926 -71.09 16.39 -17.88
N ASP A 927 -71.59 16.49 -16.64
CA ASP A 927 -72.40 15.58 -15.80
C ASP A 927 -72.05 14.10 -15.50
N GLU A 928 -72.39 13.79 -14.23
CA GLU A 928 -72.51 12.54 -13.44
C GLU A 928 -71.26 11.90 -12.82
#